data_AF-A0A238BYX5-F1
#
_entry.id   AF-A0A238BYX5-F1
#
_cell.length_a   1.000
_cell.length_b   1.000
_cell.length_c   1.000
_cell.angle_alpha   90.00
_cell.angle_beta   90.00
_cell.angle_gamma   90.00
#
_symmetry.space_group_name_H-M   'P 1'
#
loop_
_entity.id
_entity.type
_entity.pdbx_description
1 polymer ?
#
loop_
_entity_poly.entity_id
_entity_poly.type
_entity_poly.pdbx_seq_one_letter_code
_entity_poly.pdbx_strand_id
1 'polypeptide(L)'
;MERLEIEGVFGAVNAFAVDDDGQFAYLFDPRVDATIRINLSTGVKDVLIWYDRSFRHRRWLCYCMFAIHKDGSTYLPTLFYNTKIKHFVLVTFVTDLNNQVLYTYTENEINTDCIRFDRFAYNAHIDENIIYIIFYERFVRNNSTDDPNATLFYVYCNYDCESHQMIIQKGPLPQGRWELPFIAHEHLHFLSTELANSLLASIPMHENSKSNEWTIRVVSDDQENIAPPRKAVWCNAWRNDMGWYVVSEKIVNEKIQKITVWQLDVLDCLWKSLPLSIETPLTICNFALRIRNNNIAFLHIDWDREGVFYKFDLAELMSKRPDGTVKQKRSDSELFQKIKNNKENVEYTSTTASFSPNEVYFLYNMSGLFGHISRSKKLILWSFNLFQLRSTDEEYCKISLGQSNTIRCFACRKSTLIPASGLPVNFSLRDAIETLVRAKQLKLSGLRCVRCRQSHEDKNLWICLQCATDENFTPELGDGMDYFARRAKQFVFCAQCILKLHSKHRLTEYCTFRNKYEIAKKTNEKVKKTVEEITQMLSTSITESVEPLIIEPLRNAILLELTTACDVLFRHDENDINREVEAVIEAFRHRTINIADDLEKCIKVLAILNVLREQFNSLPIYSLFCKCKLWFVTHSAIVNMLCSVIVTLSEI
;
A
#
# COMPACT_ATOMS: atom_id res chain seq x y z
N MET A 1 -12.99 -24.17 24.77
CA MET A 1 -12.47 -23.69 23.48
C MET A 1 -11.88 -24.88 22.75
N GLU A 2 -12.32 -25.08 21.53
CA GLU A 2 -12.01 -26.19 20.63
C GLU A 2 -11.07 -25.66 19.55
N ARG A 3 -9.89 -26.28 19.34
CA ARG A 3 -9.10 -26.04 18.13
C ARG A 3 -9.76 -26.84 17.02
N LEU A 4 -10.12 -26.19 15.92
CA LEU A 4 -10.63 -26.90 14.75
C LEU A 4 -9.44 -27.54 14.01
N GLU A 5 -9.54 -28.82 13.64
CA GLU A 5 -8.49 -29.56 12.91
C GLU A 5 -8.49 -29.23 11.40
N ILE A 6 -8.60 -27.94 11.09
CA ILE A 6 -8.64 -27.39 9.73
C ILE A 6 -7.60 -26.27 9.60
N GLU A 7 -6.86 -26.25 8.49
CA GLU A 7 -5.91 -25.18 8.18
C GLU A 7 -6.68 -23.93 7.67
N GLY A 8 -6.39 -22.76 8.20
CA GLY A 8 -6.94 -21.47 7.77
C GLY A 8 -6.21 -20.84 6.58
N VAL A 9 -6.04 -19.50 6.65
CA VAL A 9 -5.34 -18.69 5.64
C VAL A 9 -4.36 -17.76 6.35
N PHE A 10 -3.07 -18.07 6.22
CA PHE A 10 -2.01 -17.27 6.83
C PHE A 10 -2.00 -15.82 6.32
N GLY A 11 -2.11 -14.86 7.22
CA GLY A 11 -2.07 -13.43 6.92
C GLY A 11 -3.44 -12.78 6.64
N ALA A 12 -4.55 -13.48 6.90
CA ALA A 12 -5.92 -12.96 6.80
C ALA A 12 -6.27 -12.04 7.99
N VAL A 13 -5.50 -10.96 8.19
CA VAL A 13 -5.63 -10.05 9.34
C VAL A 13 -6.91 -9.22 9.22
N ASN A 14 -7.88 -9.44 10.10
CA ASN A 14 -9.24 -8.84 10.12
C ASN A 14 -10.10 -9.03 8.87
N ALA A 15 -9.51 -9.34 7.71
CA ALA A 15 -10.17 -9.85 6.51
C ALA A 15 -10.60 -11.33 6.69
N PHE A 16 -11.30 -11.60 7.79
CA PHE A 16 -11.86 -12.87 8.23
C PHE A 16 -13.33 -12.64 8.59
N ALA A 17 -14.22 -13.42 7.99
CA ALA A 17 -15.63 -13.49 8.34
C ALA A 17 -16.04 -14.94 8.63
N VAL A 18 -17.17 -15.08 9.32
CA VAL A 18 -17.90 -16.34 9.52
C VAL A 18 -19.36 -16.02 9.24
N ASP A 19 -20.07 -16.92 8.57
CA ASP A 19 -21.50 -16.76 8.28
C ASP A 19 -22.39 -16.94 9.52
N ASP A 20 -23.66 -16.53 9.38
CA ASP A 20 -24.66 -16.57 10.45
C ASP A 20 -24.90 -17.97 11.01
N ASP A 21 -24.72 -19.01 10.20
CA ASP A 21 -24.79 -20.43 10.57
C ASP A 21 -23.49 -21.00 11.16
N GLY A 22 -22.35 -20.33 10.93
CA GLY A 22 -21.03 -20.80 11.32
C GLY A 22 -20.59 -22.08 10.61
N GLN A 23 -21.09 -22.28 9.38
CA GLN A 23 -20.70 -23.38 8.51
C GLN A 23 -19.52 -22.99 7.63
N PHE A 24 -19.42 -21.73 7.19
CA PHE A 24 -18.33 -21.26 6.34
C PHE A 24 -17.63 -20.03 6.94
N ALA A 25 -16.30 -20.08 6.93
CA ALA A 25 -15.45 -18.91 7.09
C ALA A 25 -15.01 -18.36 5.73
N TYR A 26 -14.82 -17.05 5.65
CA TYR A 26 -14.38 -16.35 4.45
C TYR A 26 -13.15 -15.53 4.80
N LEU A 27 -12.02 -15.78 4.12
CA LEU A 27 -10.72 -15.19 4.45
C LEU A 27 -10.04 -14.65 3.19
N PHE A 28 -9.58 -13.41 3.20
CA PHE A 28 -8.78 -12.91 2.08
C PHE A 28 -7.34 -13.45 2.14
N ASP A 29 -6.90 -14.15 1.09
CA ASP A 29 -5.52 -14.63 0.97
C ASP A 29 -4.67 -13.68 0.10
N PRO A 30 -3.79 -12.85 0.70
CA PRO A 30 -2.95 -11.91 -0.05
C PRO A 30 -1.84 -12.59 -0.88
N ARG A 31 -1.69 -13.93 -0.79
CA ARG A 31 -0.73 -14.72 -1.59
C ARG A 31 -1.31 -15.07 -2.96
N VAL A 32 -2.63 -15.26 -3.05
CA VAL A 32 -3.35 -15.59 -4.30
C VAL A 32 -4.31 -14.50 -4.78
N ASP A 33 -4.50 -13.42 -4.01
CA ASP A 33 -5.31 -12.24 -4.36
C ASP A 33 -6.80 -12.59 -4.59
N ALA A 34 -7.34 -13.42 -3.70
CA ALA A 34 -8.70 -13.94 -3.75
C ALA A 34 -9.28 -14.15 -2.34
N THR A 35 -10.60 -14.26 -2.24
CA THR A 35 -11.27 -14.69 -1.00
C THR A 35 -11.35 -16.21 -0.98
N ILE A 36 -10.90 -16.84 0.10
CA ILE A 36 -11.02 -18.28 0.31
C ILE A 36 -12.23 -18.53 1.20
N ARG A 37 -13.18 -19.34 0.73
CA ARG A 37 -14.25 -19.89 1.57
C ARG A 37 -13.74 -21.21 2.15
N ILE A 38 -13.85 -21.40 3.47
CA ILE A 38 -13.50 -22.64 4.15
C ILE A 38 -14.73 -23.17 4.87
N ASN A 39 -15.15 -24.39 4.55
CA ASN A 39 -16.17 -25.09 5.32
C ASN A 39 -15.58 -25.52 6.67
N LEU A 40 -16.17 -25.02 7.77
CA LEU A 40 -15.65 -25.18 9.13
C LEU A 40 -15.90 -26.58 9.73
N SER A 41 -16.72 -27.44 9.10
CA SER A 41 -16.94 -28.82 9.54
C SER A 41 -16.23 -29.88 8.68
N THR A 42 -15.79 -29.53 7.46
CA THR A 42 -15.10 -30.48 6.55
C THR A 42 -13.70 -30.04 6.12
N GLY A 43 -13.30 -28.79 6.39
CA GLY A 43 -12.01 -28.23 5.96
C GLY A 43 -11.90 -27.96 4.45
N VAL A 44 -12.95 -28.23 3.66
CA VAL A 44 -12.97 -27.99 2.21
C VAL A 44 -12.81 -26.49 1.93
N LYS A 45 -11.91 -26.14 0.99
CA LYS A 45 -11.58 -24.77 0.62
C LYS A 45 -11.97 -24.47 -0.82
N ASP A 46 -12.80 -23.44 -1.02
CA ASP A 46 -13.15 -22.90 -2.34
C ASP A 46 -12.47 -21.54 -2.56
N VAL A 47 -12.15 -21.21 -3.81
CA VAL A 47 -11.58 -19.91 -4.19
C VAL A 47 -12.67 -19.03 -4.82
N LEU A 48 -13.09 -18.00 -4.08
CA LEU A 48 -14.04 -17.00 -4.55
C LEU A 48 -13.32 -15.86 -5.27
N ILE A 49 -13.72 -15.62 -6.51
CA ILE A 49 -13.06 -14.69 -7.43
C ILE A 49 -13.91 -13.42 -7.60
N TRP A 50 -13.37 -12.26 -7.23
CA TRP A 50 -14.03 -10.96 -7.45
C TRP A 50 -14.26 -10.71 -8.95
N TYR A 51 -15.50 -10.54 -9.38
CA TYR A 51 -15.86 -10.28 -10.78
C TYR A 51 -15.20 -9.00 -11.28
N ASP A 52 -15.33 -7.91 -10.53
CA ASP A 52 -14.60 -6.68 -10.81
C ASP A 52 -13.10 -6.87 -10.53
N ARG A 53 -12.32 -6.71 -11.61
CA ARG A 53 -10.85 -6.79 -11.59
C ARG A 53 -10.22 -5.55 -10.94
N SER A 54 -10.99 -4.48 -10.70
CA SER A 54 -10.49 -3.27 -10.05
C SER A 54 -9.98 -3.54 -8.65
N PHE A 55 -10.67 -4.36 -7.85
CA PHE A 55 -10.29 -4.71 -6.48
C PHE A 55 -9.05 -5.62 -6.42
N ARG A 56 -8.89 -6.51 -7.41
CA ARG A 56 -7.66 -7.31 -7.64
C ARG A 56 -6.42 -6.47 -8.03
N HIS A 57 -6.58 -5.16 -8.21
CA HIS A 57 -5.42 -4.30 -8.37
C HIS A 57 -4.86 -3.90 -7.00
N ARG A 58 -3.58 -4.22 -6.76
CA ARG A 58 -2.67 -3.85 -5.64
C ARG A 58 -2.70 -2.40 -5.09
N ARG A 59 -3.56 -1.53 -5.62
CA ARG A 59 -3.89 -0.22 -5.05
C ARG A 59 -4.87 -0.37 -3.88
N TRP A 60 -5.77 -1.34 -3.96
CA TRP A 60 -6.70 -1.66 -2.89
C TRP A 60 -6.04 -2.61 -1.91
N LEU A 61 -6.36 -2.44 -0.64
CA LEU A 61 -5.99 -3.34 0.45
C LEU A 61 -7.28 -3.75 1.16
N CYS A 62 -7.54 -5.04 1.27
CA CYS A 62 -8.64 -5.57 2.08
C CYS A 62 -8.27 -5.40 3.57
N TYR A 63 -9.09 -4.67 4.32
CA TYR A 63 -8.88 -4.39 5.75
C TYR A 63 -9.76 -5.27 6.64
N CYS A 64 -11.04 -5.41 6.30
CA CYS A 64 -12.01 -6.17 7.09
C CYS A 64 -13.02 -6.86 6.18
N MET A 65 -13.56 -7.99 6.63
CA MET A 65 -14.61 -8.73 5.92
C MET A 65 -15.69 -9.20 6.91
N PHE A 66 -16.93 -9.22 6.42
CA PHE A 66 -18.12 -9.76 7.08
C PHE A 66 -18.83 -10.72 6.12
N ALA A 67 -19.72 -11.56 6.63
CA ALA A 67 -20.51 -12.50 5.85
C ALA A 67 -21.92 -12.54 6.42
N ILE A 68 -22.93 -12.48 5.54
CA ILE A 68 -24.35 -12.39 5.90
C ILE A 68 -25.12 -13.28 4.93
N HIS A 69 -25.99 -14.17 5.43
CA HIS A 69 -26.83 -15.00 4.58
C HIS A 69 -28.26 -14.45 4.50
N LYS A 70 -28.70 -14.06 3.29
CA LYS A 70 -30.01 -13.44 3.04
C LYS A 70 -30.56 -13.87 1.68
N ASP A 71 -31.86 -14.15 1.62
CA ASP A 71 -32.58 -14.54 0.39
C ASP A 71 -31.91 -15.71 -0.39
N GLY A 72 -31.36 -16.68 0.35
CA GLY A 72 -30.64 -17.84 -0.19
C GLY A 72 -29.24 -17.55 -0.74
N SER A 73 -28.76 -16.31 -0.62
CA SER A 73 -27.48 -15.83 -1.15
C SER A 73 -26.54 -15.38 -0.02
N THR A 74 -25.23 -15.48 -0.23
CA THR A 74 -24.25 -14.96 0.75
C THR A 74 -23.70 -13.62 0.29
N TYR A 75 -23.88 -12.61 1.13
CA TYR A 75 -23.34 -11.27 0.96
C TYR A 75 -22.05 -11.13 1.78
N LEU A 76 -21.01 -10.57 1.18
CA LEU A 76 -19.71 -10.31 1.81
C LEU A 76 -19.38 -8.81 1.84
N PRO A 77 -19.90 -8.02 2.80
CA PRO A 77 -19.44 -6.66 3.05
C PRO A 77 -17.95 -6.64 3.39
N THR A 78 -17.16 -5.97 2.57
CA THR A 78 -15.70 -5.98 2.62
C THR A 78 -15.16 -4.55 2.61
N LEU A 79 -14.41 -4.18 3.65
CA LEU A 79 -13.81 -2.87 3.80
C LEU A 79 -12.47 -2.82 3.06
N PHE A 80 -12.36 -1.93 2.08
CA PHE A 80 -11.13 -1.68 1.31
C PHE A 80 -10.55 -0.30 1.58
N TYR A 81 -9.22 -0.19 1.51
CA TYR A 81 -8.49 1.08 1.44
C TYR A 81 -7.81 1.25 0.08
N ASN A 82 -8.00 2.39 -0.59
CA ASN A 82 -7.35 2.68 -1.87
C ASN A 82 -6.08 3.51 -1.68
N THR A 83 -4.92 2.88 -1.72
CA THR A 83 -3.60 3.53 -1.55
C THR A 83 -3.25 4.60 -2.60
N LYS A 84 -3.98 4.70 -3.72
CA LYS A 84 -3.77 5.77 -4.73
C LYS A 84 -4.50 7.07 -4.34
N ILE A 85 -5.79 6.98 -4.03
CA ILE A 85 -6.65 8.14 -3.72
C ILE A 85 -6.76 8.44 -2.21
N LYS A 86 -6.39 7.47 -1.37
CA LYS A 86 -6.42 7.50 0.12
C LYS A 86 -7.82 7.50 0.76
N HIS A 87 -8.82 6.96 0.09
CA HIS A 87 -10.17 6.78 0.66
C HIS A 87 -10.44 5.33 1.04
N PHE A 88 -11.36 5.15 2.00
CA PHE A 88 -11.95 3.86 2.37
C PHE A 88 -13.26 3.67 1.62
N VAL A 89 -13.57 2.43 1.24
CA VAL A 89 -14.84 2.05 0.63
C VAL A 89 -15.29 0.73 1.25
N LEU A 90 -16.52 0.68 1.74
CA LEU A 90 -17.19 -0.58 2.11
C LEU A 90 -17.92 -1.10 0.87
N VAL A 91 -17.51 -2.26 0.39
CA VAL A 91 -18.08 -2.88 -0.82
C VAL A 91 -18.78 -4.17 -0.44
N THR A 92 -20.08 -4.26 -0.72
CA THR A 92 -20.83 -5.50 -0.57
C THR A 92 -20.71 -6.31 -1.85
N PHE A 93 -20.18 -7.52 -1.76
CA PHE A 93 -20.27 -8.50 -2.83
C PHE A 93 -21.39 -9.49 -2.54
N VAL A 94 -21.94 -10.12 -3.57
CA VAL A 94 -22.84 -11.27 -3.46
C VAL A 94 -22.23 -12.47 -4.20
N THR A 95 -22.37 -13.67 -3.64
CA THR A 95 -21.94 -14.92 -4.31
C THR A 95 -22.86 -15.28 -5.47
N ASP A 96 -22.31 -15.87 -6.52
CA ASP A 96 -23.11 -16.51 -7.56
C ASP A 96 -23.70 -17.86 -7.09
N LEU A 97 -24.63 -18.41 -7.86
CA LEU A 97 -25.30 -19.69 -7.54
C LEU A 97 -24.34 -20.87 -7.34
N ASN A 98 -23.16 -20.86 -7.99
CA ASN A 98 -22.14 -21.90 -7.83
C ASN A 98 -21.17 -21.62 -6.67
N ASN A 99 -21.24 -20.44 -6.04
CA ASN A 99 -20.32 -19.94 -5.03
C ASN A 99 -18.84 -20.01 -5.48
N GLN A 100 -18.55 -19.39 -6.62
CA GLN A 100 -17.21 -19.25 -7.21
C GLN A 100 -16.88 -17.79 -7.58
N VAL A 101 -17.89 -16.96 -7.86
CA VAL A 101 -17.73 -15.57 -8.29
C VAL A 101 -18.40 -14.64 -7.29
N LEU A 102 -17.73 -13.52 -6.99
CA LEU A 102 -18.21 -12.45 -6.13
C LEU A 102 -18.52 -11.22 -6.98
N TYR A 103 -19.81 -10.89 -7.13
CA TYR A 103 -20.29 -9.74 -7.89
C TYR A 103 -20.47 -8.53 -6.97
N THR A 104 -19.99 -7.35 -7.38
CA THR A 104 -20.26 -6.09 -6.66
C THR A 104 -21.76 -5.82 -6.64
N TYR A 105 -22.32 -5.59 -5.45
CA TYR A 105 -23.74 -5.31 -5.23
C TYR A 105 -23.96 -3.84 -4.79
N THR A 106 -23.21 -3.37 -3.80
CA THR A 106 -23.18 -1.94 -3.37
C THR A 106 -21.77 -1.47 -3.04
N GLU A 107 -21.49 -0.19 -3.27
CA GLU A 107 -20.26 0.49 -2.82
C GLU A 107 -20.63 1.72 -2.01
N ASN A 108 -20.00 1.88 -0.83
CA ASN A 108 -20.21 3.02 0.07
C ASN A 108 -18.85 3.65 0.41
N GLU A 109 -18.60 4.88 -0.04
CA GLU A 109 -17.37 5.62 0.30
C GLU A 109 -17.42 6.12 1.76
N ILE A 110 -16.29 5.97 2.47
CA ILE A 110 -16.14 6.44 3.85
C ILE A 110 -15.13 7.60 3.88
N ASN A 111 -15.60 8.79 4.26
CA ASN A 111 -14.74 9.94 4.49
C ASN A 111 -14.05 9.83 5.86
N THR A 112 -12.73 9.64 5.86
CA THR A 112 -11.89 9.60 7.06
C THR A 112 -10.91 10.78 7.14
N ASP A 113 -11.20 11.90 6.47
CA ASP A 113 -10.21 12.97 6.21
C ASP A 113 -9.73 13.70 7.48
N CYS A 114 -10.47 13.61 8.59
CA CYS A 114 -10.08 14.13 9.89
C CYS A 114 -9.14 13.20 10.70
N ILE A 115 -8.86 11.99 10.21
CA ILE A 115 -7.94 11.03 10.85
C ILE A 115 -6.57 11.12 10.17
N ARG A 116 -5.52 11.56 10.88
CA ARG A 116 -4.17 11.62 10.32
C ARG A 116 -3.65 10.21 10.02
N PHE A 117 -3.18 10.00 8.79
CA PHE A 117 -2.77 8.69 8.29
C PHE A 117 -1.57 8.07 9.05
N ASP A 118 -0.72 8.87 9.71
CA ASP A 118 0.37 8.37 10.59
C ASP A 118 -0.12 7.80 11.93
N ARG A 119 -1.38 8.06 12.30
CA ARG A 119 -2.02 7.67 13.58
C ARG A 119 -3.23 6.77 13.37
N PHE A 120 -3.57 6.49 12.11
CA PHE A 120 -4.77 5.77 11.74
C PHE A 120 -4.84 4.40 12.43
N ALA A 121 -5.90 4.20 13.20
CA ALA A 121 -6.35 2.91 13.68
C ALA A 121 -7.84 2.76 13.38
N TYR A 122 -8.32 1.52 13.39
CA TYR A 122 -9.73 1.21 13.21
C TYR A 122 -10.11 -0.01 14.04
N ASN A 123 -11.40 -0.16 14.28
CA ASN A 123 -12.02 -1.41 14.68
C ASN A 123 -13.33 -1.61 13.92
N ALA A 124 -13.77 -2.86 13.74
CA ALA A 124 -14.99 -3.14 13.01
C ALA A 124 -15.64 -4.47 13.46
N HIS A 125 -16.95 -4.44 13.70
CA HIS A 125 -17.74 -5.61 14.08
C HIS A 125 -19.10 -5.60 13.38
N ILE A 126 -19.74 -6.77 13.35
CA ILE A 126 -21.15 -6.92 12.97
C ILE A 126 -21.91 -7.37 14.22
N ASP A 127 -23.00 -6.69 14.56
CA ASP A 127 -23.97 -7.21 15.52
C ASP A 127 -25.36 -7.15 14.89
N GLU A 128 -26.07 -8.28 14.97
CA GLU A 128 -27.25 -8.59 14.15
C GLU A 128 -27.01 -8.24 12.67
N ASN A 129 -27.83 -7.39 12.07
CA ASN A 129 -27.74 -6.99 10.66
C ASN A 129 -26.96 -5.67 10.44
N ILE A 130 -26.27 -5.16 11.46
CA ILE A 130 -25.58 -3.86 11.42
C ILE A 130 -24.06 -4.04 11.52
N ILE A 131 -23.34 -3.50 10.54
CA ILE A 131 -21.88 -3.39 10.56
C ILE A 131 -21.47 -2.04 11.14
N TYR A 132 -20.75 -2.10 12.24
CA TYR A 132 -20.19 -0.96 12.95
C TYR A 132 -18.70 -0.83 12.63
N ILE A 133 -18.27 0.34 12.13
CA ILE A 133 -16.87 0.62 11.77
C ILE A 133 -16.41 1.90 12.48
N ILE A 134 -15.38 1.80 13.31
CA ILE A 134 -14.89 2.91 14.14
C ILE A 134 -13.44 3.20 13.78
N PHE A 135 -13.20 4.29 13.05
CA PHE A 135 -11.87 4.81 12.75
C PHE A 135 -11.46 5.83 13.81
N TYR A 136 -10.19 5.84 14.21
CA TYR A 136 -9.70 6.75 15.24
C TYR A 136 -8.22 7.08 15.09
N GLU A 137 -7.82 8.21 15.67
CA GLU A 137 -6.41 8.56 15.83
C GLU A 137 -5.82 7.90 17.08
N ARG A 138 -4.91 6.95 16.89
CA ARG A 138 -4.13 6.34 17.96
C ARG A 138 -3.08 7.31 18.50
N PHE A 139 -2.90 7.35 19.81
CA PHE A 139 -1.82 8.12 20.43
C PHE A 139 -0.43 7.51 20.16
N VAL A 140 0.55 8.32 19.77
CA VAL A 140 1.91 7.85 19.41
C VAL A 140 2.95 8.35 20.41
N ARG A 141 3.34 7.50 21.37
CA ARG A 141 4.21 7.85 22.51
C ARG A 141 5.56 8.51 22.19
N ASN A 142 6.08 8.38 20.96
CA ASN A 142 7.48 8.69 20.63
C ASN A 142 7.67 9.88 19.66
N ASN A 143 6.61 10.57 19.26
CA ASN A 143 6.73 11.75 18.41
C ASN A 143 7.06 12.99 19.26
N SER A 144 8.32 13.43 19.27
CA SER A 144 8.78 14.61 20.02
C SER A 144 8.33 15.96 19.44
N THR A 145 7.29 15.95 18.61
CA THR A 145 6.66 17.10 17.95
C THR A 145 5.19 17.23 18.31
N ASP A 146 4.66 16.28 19.08
CA ASP A 146 3.24 16.22 19.42
C ASP A 146 2.97 17.11 20.63
N ASP A 147 2.15 18.15 20.41
CA ASP A 147 1.49 18.86 21.50
C ASP A 147 0.61 17.85 22.27
N PRO A 148 0.81 17.65 23.59
CA PRO A 148 -0.02 16.75 24.39
C PRO A 148 -1.49 17.19 24.47
N ASN A 149 -1.79 18.44 24.09
CA ASN A 149 -3.15 18.98 24.00
C ASN A 149 -3.79 18.78 22.62
N ALA A 150 -3.07 18.23 21.64
CA ALA A 150 -3.57 18.06 20.28
C ALA A 150 -4.82 17.18 20.24
N THR A 151 -5.95 17.76 19.85
CA THR A 151 -7.23 17.06 19.70
C THR A 151 -7.06 15.86 18.76
N LEU A 152 -7.45 14.68 19.27
CA LEU A 152 -7.54 13.45 18.49
C LEU A 152 -8.97 13.30 17.97
N PHE A 153 -9.14 12.66 16.81
CA PHE A 153 -10.46 12.49 16.18
C PHE A 153 -10.90 11.03 16.05
N TYR A 154 -12.20 10.82 15.93
CA TYR A 154 -12.83 9.56 15.52
C TYR A 154 -13.84 9.78 14.38
N VAL A 155 -14.06 8.73 13.59
CA VAL A 155 -15.17 8.60 12.63
C VAL A 155 -15.86 7.28 12.92
N TYR A 156 -17.15 7.34 13.25
CA TYR A 156 -18.00 6.18 13.50
C TYR A 156 -18.97 6.01 12.32
N CYS A 157 -19.04 4.79 11.79
CA CYS A 157 -19.93 4.42 10.70
C CYS A 157 -20.84 3.28 11.17
N ASN A 158 -22.15 3.45 10.92
CA ASN A 158 -23.15 2.40 10.96
C ASN A 158 -23.51 2.05 9.52
N TYR A 159 -23.50 0.77 9.16
CA TYR A 159 -23.99 0.26 7.89
C TYR A 159 -25.03 -0.82 8.13
N ASP A 160 -26.28 -0.50 7.80
CA ASP A 160 -27.40 -1.44 7.81
C ASP A 160 -27.32 -2.34 6.58
N CYS A 161 -27.22 -3.66 6.80
CA CYS A 161 -27.07 -4.65 5.74
C CYS A 161 -28.39 -5.10 5.10
N GLU A 162 -29.53 -4.66 5.61
CA GLU A 162 -30.84 -4.87 4.97
C GLU A 162 -31.22 -3.72 4.03
N SER A 163 -31.03 -2.47 4.44
CA SER A 163 -31.32 -1.29 3.59
C SER A 163 -30.12 -0.82 2.76
N HIS A 164 -28.92 -1.31 3.08
CA HIS A 164 -27.64 -0.89 2.51
C HIS A 164 -27.31 0.59 2.72
N GLN A 165 -27.94 1.24 3.69
CA GLN A 165 -27.68 2.64 4.06
C GLN A 165 -26.50 2.74 5.02
N MET A 166 -25.67 3.78 4.83
CA MET A 166 -24.56 4.10 5.72
C MET A 166 -24.80 5.45 6.42
N ILE A 167 -24.72 5.45 7.74
CA ILE A 167 -24.74 6.66 8.58
C ILE A 167 -23.32 6.88 9.12
N ILE A 168 -22.75 8.06 8.88
CA ILE A 168 -21.40 8.42 9.33
C ILE A 168 -21.48 9.60 10.31
N GLN A 169 -20.95 9.41 11.51
CA GLN A 169 -20.72 10.44 12.52
C GLN A 169 -19.21 10.66 12.72
N LYS A 170 -18.80 11.84 13.17
CA LYS A 170 -17.39 12.12 13.50
C LYS A 170 -17.29 13.19 14.57
N GLY A 171 -16.25 13.09 15.42
CA GLY A 171 -16.06 14.01 16.53
C GLY A 171 -14.66 13.98 17.12
N PRO A 172 -14.38 14.87 18.08
CA PRO A 172 -13.16 14.82 18.88
C PRO A 172 -13.26 13.72 19.94
N LEU A 173 -12.15 13.01 20.15
CA LEU A 173 -11.92 12.20 21.35
C LEU A 173 -11.60 13.14 22.54
N PRO A 174 -11.86 12.72 23.79
CA PRO A 174 -11.50 13.52 24.96
C PRO A 174 -9.98 13.48 25.16
N GLN A 175 -9.43 14.42 25.94
CA GLN A 175 -8.01 14.39 26.28
C GLN A 175 -7.65 13.07 26.99
N GLY A 176 -6.65 12.35 26.47
CA GLY A 176 -6.27 11.03 26.97
C GLY A 176 -5.58 10.18 25.90
N ARG A 177 -5.47 8.88 26.18
CA ARG A 177 -4.84 7.89 25.28
C ARG A 177 -5.82 6.75 25.09
N TRP A 178 -6.52 6.77 23.97
CA TRP A 178 -7.71 5.97 23.72
C TRP A 178 -7.45 4.95 22.61
N GLU A 179 -7.78 3.69 22.90
CA GLU A 179 -7.62 2.54 22.01
C GLU A 179 -8.82 1.59 22.18
N LEU A 180 -8.83 0.49 21.41
CA LEU A 180 -9.79 -0.62 21.53
C LEU A 180 -11.27 -0.18 21.57
N PRO A 181 -11.76 0.61 20.59
CA PRO A 181 -13.14 1.04 20.61
C PRO A 181 -14.11 -0.11 20.38
N PHE A 182 -15.32 0.06 20.90
CA PHE A 182 -16.44 -0.88 20.79
C PHE A 182 -17.79 -0.18 21.03
N ILE A 183 -18.91 -0.86 20.72
CA ILE A 183 -20.27 -0.38 21.00
C ILE A 183 -20.89 -1.22 22.14
N ALA A 184 -21.63 -0.56 23.03
CA ALA A 184 -22.48 -1.20 24.04
C ALA A 184 -23.55 -0.23 24.57
N HIS A 185 -24.75 -0.72 24.84
CA HIS A 185 -25.86 0.04 25.46
C HIS A 185 -26.10 1.41 24.78
N GLU A 186 -26.18 1.43 23.44
CA GLU A 186 -26.32 2.64 22.61
C GLU A 186 -25.19 3.69 22.75
N HIS A 187 -24.04 3.30 23.31
CA HIS A 187 -22.86 4.14 23.49
C HIS A 187 -21.65 3.63 22.70
N LEU A 188 -20.90 4.59 22.15
CA LEU A 188 -19.57 4.38 21.61
C LEU A 188 -18.56 4.49 22.76
N HIS A 189 -17.75 3.46 22.93
CA HIS A 189 -16.76 3.36 23.99
C HIS A 189 -15.33 3.33 23.47
N PHE A 190 -14.40 3.81 24.31
CA PHE A 190 -12.96 3.68 24.13
C PHE A 190 -12.28 3.34 25.47
N LEU A 191 -11.23 2.53 25.42
CA LEU A 191 -10.43 2.17 26.59
C LEU A 191 -9.09 2.90 26.63
N SER A 192 -8.60 3.17 27.83
CA SER A 192 -7.20 3.52 28.09
C SER A 192 -6.54 2.42 28.92
N THR A 193 -5.44 1.86 28.41
CA THR A 193 -4.67 0.74 28.99
C THR A 193 -3.33 1.18 29.60
N GLU A 194 -3.07 2.49 29.68
CA GLU A 194 -1.73 3.02 29.99
C GLU A 194 -1.44 3.32 31.46
N LEU A 195 -2.45 3.64 32.26
CA LEU A 195 -2.30 4.16 33.62
C LEU A 195 -2.28 3.03 34.67
N ALA A 196 -2.24 3.40 35.96
CA ALA A 196 -2.34 2.47 37.09
C ALA A 196 -3.68 1.72 37.11
N ASN A 197 -4.74 2.35 36.59
CA ASN A 197 -6.07 1.76 36.38
C ASN A 197 -6.42 1.85 34.90
N SER A 198 -7.32 0.98 34.42
CA SER A 198 -7.91 1.13 33.09
C SER A 198 -9.02 2.19 33.13
N LEU A 199 -9.19 2.98 32.05
CA LEU A 199 -10.26 3.99 31.95
C LEU A 199 -11.18 3.69 30.77
N LEU A 200 -12.47 3.99 30.91
CA LEU A 200 -13.52 3.83 29.89
C LEU A 200 -14.14 5.19 29.57
N ALA A 201 -13.86 5.72 28.38
CA ALA A 201 -14.59 6.86 27.82
C ALA A 201 -15.85 6.36 27.11
N SER A 202 -16.97 7.09 27.24
CA SER A 202 -18.28 6.74 26.68
C SER A 202 -18.98 7.98 26.11
N ILE A 203 -19.63 7.86 24.95
CA ILE A 203 -20.47 8.91 24.34
C ILE A 203 -21.74 8.25 23.73
N PRO A 204 -22.96 8.81 23.93
CA PRO A 204 -24.19 8.25 23.34
C PRO A 204 -24.21 8.42 21.81
N MET A 205 -24.85 7.48 21.11
CA MET A 205 -24.82 7.41 19.63
C MET A 205 -26.06 8.04 18.96
N HIS A 206 -27.16 8.19 19.70
CA HIS A 206 -28.47 8.61 19.17
C HIS A 206 -28.89 10.04 19.54
N GLU A 207 -28.18 10.71 20.45
CA GLU A 207 -28.47 12.12 20.75
C GLU A 207 -27.92 13.02 19.64
N ASN A 208 -28.76 13.95 19.15
CA ASN A 208 -28.29 15.16 18.44
C ASN A 208 -27.69 16.17 19.44
N SER A 209 -26.92 15.69 20.42
CA SER A 209 -26.31 16.44 21.50
C SER A 209 -25.20 17.33 20.94
N LYS A 210 -25.43 18.66 20.96
CA LYS A 210 -24.41 19.65 20.58
C LYS A 210 -23.20 19.66 21.55
N SER A 211 -23.32 18.97 22.68
CA SER A 211 -22.26 18.67 23.64
C SER A 211 -21.49 17.40 23.23
N ASN A 212 -20.22 17.56 22.85
CA ASN A 212 -19.26 16.44 22.77
C ASN A 212 -18.81 16.01 24.19
N GLU A 213 -19.76 15.78 25.10
CA GLU A 213 -19.50 15.45 26.50
C GLU A 213 -19.22 13.95 26.67
N TRP A 214 -17.93 13.62 26.75
CA TRP A 214 -17.48 12.26 27.05
C TRP A 214 -17.60 11.94 28.54
N THR A 215 -18.31 10.87 28.87
CA THR A 215 -18.35 10.31 30.23
C THR A 215 -17.17 9.37 30.43
N ILE A 216 -16.23 9.74 31.29
CA ILE A 216 -15.04 8.93 31.63
C ILE A 216 -15.26 8.24 32.98
N ARG A 217 -15.11 6.92 33.01
CA ARG A 217 -15.20 6.09 34.22
C ARG A 217 -13.91 5.30 34.43
N VAL A 218 -13.58 5.02 35.68
CA VAL A 218 -12.51 4.06 36.02
C VAL A 218 -13.07 2.65 35.85
N VAL A 219 -12.32 1.77 35.19
CA VAL A 219 -12.63 0.34 35.15
C VAL A 219 -11.83 -0.36 36.23
N SER A 220 -12.55 -1.04 37.12
CA SER A 220 -12.00 -1.81 38.23
C SER A 220 -11.70 -3.25 37.82
N ASP A 221 -10.79 -3.86 38.58
CA ASP A 221 -10.43 -5.27 38.45
C ASP A 221 -11.48 -6.15 39.15
N ASP A 222 -11.55 -7.43 38.79
CA ASP A 222 -12.38 -8.41 39.49
C ASP A 222 -11.75 -8.70 40.87
N GLN A 223 -12.56 -8.95 41.91
CA GLN A 223 -12.00 -9.25 43.24
C GLN A 223 -11.20 -10.57 43.26
N GLU A 224 -11.47 -11.46 42.30
CA GLU A 224 -10.73 -12.71 42.09
C GLU A 224 -9.62 -12.61 41.01
N ASN A 225 -9.62 -11.58 40.15
CA ASN A 225 -8.74 -11.53 38.96
C ASN A 225 -8.17 -10.11 38.71
N ILE A 226 -6.83 -10.02 38.77
CA ILE A 226 -6.03 -8.84 38.36
C ILE A 226 -6.39 -8.43 36.92
N ALA A 227 -6.33 -7.13 36.60
CA ALA A 227 -6.54 -6.56 35.26
C ALA A 227 -5.95 -7.39 34.10
N PRO A 228 -6.63 -7.45 32.93
CA PRO A 228 -6.05 -8.07 31.75
C PRO A 228 -4.67 -7.46 31.39
N PRO A 229 -3.66 -8.27 31.02
CA PRO A 229 -2.28 -7.81 30.88
C PRO A 229 -2.07 -6.61 29.93
N ARG A 230 -1.73 -5.45 30.50
CA ARG A 230 -1.54 -4.17 29.76
C ARG A 230 -0.35 -4.16 28.78
N LYS A 231 0.52 -5.18 28.81
CA LYS A 231 1.65 -5.38 27.88
C LYS A 231 1.47 -6.59 26.93
N ALA A 232 0.22 -6.99 26.69
CA ALA A 232 -0.16 -8.02 25.73
C ALA A 232 -0.51 -7.45 24.34
N VAL A 233 -0.77 -8.34 23.39
CA VAL A 233 -1.55 -8.00 22.18
C VAL A 233 -3.03 -8.20 22.50
N TRP A 234 -3.88 -7.24 22.11
CA TRP A 234 -5.31 -7.25 22.38
C TRP A 234 -6.08 -7.30 21.04
N CYS A 235 -7.12 -8.11 20.98
CA CYS A 235 -8.10 -8.17 19.90
C CYS A 235 -9.49 -8.12 20.53
N ASN A 236 -10.35 -7.19 20.11
CA ASN A 236 -11.67 -7.01 20.72
C ASN A 236 -12.83 -7.03 19.73
N ALA A 237 -13.96 -7.50 20.23
CA ALA A 237 -15.26 -7.57 19.59
C ALA A 237 -16.31 -7.06 20.59
N TRP A 238 -17.56 -6.91 20.16
CA TRP A 238 -18.67 -6.59 21.05
C TRP A 238 -19.93 -7.29 20.57
N ARG A 239 -20.76 -7.72 21.51
CA ARG A 239 -22.02 -8.39 21.22
C ARG A 239 -22.96 -8.32 22.41
N ASN A 240 -24.25 -8.12 22.17
CA ASN A 240 -25.29 -8.13 23.23
C ASN A 240 -24.91 -7.14 24.36
N ASP A 241 -24.53 -5.92 23.97
CA ASP A 241 -24.01 -4.84 24.83
C ASP A 241 -22.74 -5.15 25.67
N MET A 242 -22.05 -6.27 25.42
CA MET A 242 -20.83 -6.60 26.15
C MET A 242 -19.59 -6.48 25.26
N GLY A 243 -18.54 -5.85 25.79
CA GLY A 243 -17.22 -5.83 25.15
C GLY A 243 -16.44 -7.11 25.46
N TRP A 244 -15.92 -7.78 24.44
CA TRP A 244 -15.21 -9.05 24.55
C TRP A 244 -13.77 -8.92 24.03
N TYR A 245 -12.80 -9.43 24.79
CA TYR A 245 -11.38 -9.17 24.59
C TYR A 245 -10.57 -10.46 24.65
N VAL A 246 -9.88 -10.78 23.55
CA VAL A 246 -8.83 -11.80 23.49
C VAL A 246 -7.51 -11.11 23.78
N VAL A 247 -6.83 -11.52 24.85
CA VAL A 247 -5.61 -10.88 25.36
C VAL A 247 -4.47 -11.90 25.36
N SER A 248 -3.40 -11.58 24.64
CA SER A 248 -2.29 -12.49 24.32
C SER A 248 -0.96 -12.00 24.90
N GLU A 249 -0.54 -12.61 26.01
CA GLU A 249 0.65 -12.27 26.78
C GLU A 249 1.84 -13.20 26.45
N LYS A 250 3.05 -12.65 26.30
CA LYS A 250 4.26 -13.44 26.02
C LYS A 250 5.00 -13.78 27.32
N ILE A 251 4.96 -15.04 27.73
CA ILE A 251 5.62 -15.53 28.95
C ILE A 251 7.06 -15.96 28.59
N VAL A 252 7.97 -14.99 28.67
CA VAL A 252 9.34 -15.10 28.15
C VAL A 252 10.14 -16.26 28.77
N ASN A 253 9.93 -16.55 30.06
CA ASN A 253 10.65 -17.59 30.80
C ASN A 253 10.35 -19.01 30.26
N GLU A 254 9.09 -19.27 29.94
CA GLU A 254 8.58 -20.57 29.48
C GLU A 254 8.65 -20.71 27.96
N LYS A 255 8.97 -19.62 27.24
CA LYS A 255 8.94 -19.51 25.77
C LYS A 255 7.59 -19.83 25.14
N ILE A 256 6.50 -19.50 25.84
CA ILE A 256 5.14 -19.60 25.36
C ILE A 256 4.46 -18.24 25.25
N GLN A 257 3.37 -18.20 24.51
CA GLN A 257 2.42 -17.11 24.48
C GLN A 257 1.08 -17.64 25.03
N LYS A 258 0.55 -16.96 26.03
CA LYS A 258 -0.68 -17.34 26.73
C LYS A 258 -1.81 -16.43 26.27
N ILE A 259 -2.89 -17.03 25.77
CA ILE A 259 -4.08 -16.31 25.32
C ILE A 259 -5.20 -16.55 26.32
N THR A 260 -5.80 -15.46 26.78
CA THR A 260 -6.90 -15.42 27.74
C THR A 260 -8.08 -14.64 27.16
N VAL A 261 -9.29 -14.91 27.64
CA VAL A 261 -10.50 -14.21 27.20
C VAL A 261 -11.13 -13.47 28.37
N TRP A 262 -11.48 -12.20 28.13
CA TRP A 262 -12.03 -11.28 29.10
C TRP A 262 -13.31 -10.65 28.57
N GLN A 263 -14.24 -10.39 29.48
CA GLN A 263 -15.41 -9.56 29.25
C GLN A 263 -15.21 -8.23 29.99
N LEU A 264 -15.71 -7.14 29.43
CA LEU A 264 -15.87 -5.86 30.12
C LEU A 264 -17.35 -5.65 30.42
N ASP A 265 -17.68 -5.54 31.70
CA ASP A 265 -18.98 -5.06 32.15
C ASP A 265 -19.03 -3.53 32.07
N VAL A 266 -19.85 -3.01 31.16
CA VAL A 266 -19.96 -1.58 30.88
C VAL A 266 -20.82 -0.86 31.94
N LEU A 267 -21.66 -1.58 32.66
CA LEU A 267 -22.60 -1.01 33.63
C LEU A 267 -21.92 -0.85 34.99
N ASP A 268 -21.34 -1.94 35.49
CA ASP A 268 -20.62 -1.96 36.77
C ASP A 268 -19.13 -1.53 36.62
N CYS A 269 -18.64 -1.31 35.38
CA CYS A 269 -17.25 -0.95 35.05
C CYS A 269 -16.22 -1.94 35.61
N LEU A 270 -16.45 -3.23 35.37
CA LEU A 270 -15.61 -4.32 35.88
C LEU A 270 -15.03 -5.18 34.75
N TRP A 271 -13.74 -5.50 34.85
CA TRP A 271 -13.15 -6.60 34.10
C TRP A 271 -13.63 -7.94 34.65
N LYS A 272 -14.00 -8.86 33.77
CA LYS A 272 -14.44 -10.22 34.11
C LYS A 272 -13.61 -11.23 33.32
N SER A 273 -12.67 -11.89 34.00
CA SER A 273 -11.88 -13.00 33.44
C SER A 273 -12.78 -14.20 33.16
N LEU A 274 -12.69 -14.82 31.97
CA LEU A 274 -13.36 -16.09 31.69
C LEU A 274 -12.45 -17.27 32.08
N PRO A 275 -13.01 -18.44 32.44
CA PRO A 275 -12.26 -19.65 32.78
C PRO A 275 -11.69 -20.32 31.52
N LEU A 276 -10.90 -19.58 30.74
CA LEU A 276 -10.32 -20.00 29.48
C LEU A 276 -8.92 -19.42 29.27
N SER A 277 -7.96 -20.31 29.11
CA SER A 277 -6.60 -20.02 28.69
C SER A 277 -6.15 -21.05 27.65
N ILE A 278 -5.41 -20.62 26.63
CA ILE A 278 -4.65 -21.53 25.75
C ILE A 278 -3.18 -21.12 25.73
N GLU A 279 -2.31 -22.12 25.66
CA GLU A 279 -0.86 -21.96 25.50
C GLU A 279 -0.49 -22.20 24.04
N THR A 280 0.37 -21.34 23.50
CA THR A 280 0.62 -21.24 22.07
C THR A 280 2.05 -20.74 21.77
N PRO A 281 2.56 -20.90 20.53
CA PRO A 281 3.93 -20.51 20.19
C PRO A 281 4.23 -19.00 20.34
N LEU A 282 5.46 -18.64 20.74
CA LEU A 282 5.95 -17.24 20.74
C LEU A 282 5.92 -16.56 19.36
N THR A 283 5.85 -17.37 18.30
CA THR A 283 5.85 -17.02 16.88
C THR A 283 4.48 -16.55 16.37
N ILE A 284 3.46 -16.49 17.23
CA ILE A 284 2.17 -15.91 16.87
C ILE A 284 2.31 -14.47 16.37
N CYS A 285 1.63 -14.22 15.25
CA CYS A 285 1.25 -12.93 14.75
C CYS A 285 -0.25 -12.95 14.42
N ASN A 286 -0.89 -11.78 14.38
CA ASN A 286 -2.28 -11.58 13.94
C ASN A 286 -3.36 -12.30 14.80
N PHE A 287 -4.46 -11.59 15.05
CA PHE A 287 -5.61 -12.09 15.79
C PHE A 287 -6.86 -11.50 15.17
N ALA A 288 -7.86 -12.32 14.86
CA ALA A 288 -9.16 -11.85 14.38
C ALA A 288 -10.29 -12.60 15.07
N LEU A 289 -11.16 -11.86 15.77
CA LEU A 289 -12.28 -12.37 16.54
C LEU A 289 -13.62 -12.06 15.85
N ARG A 290 -14.50 -13.05 15.83
CA ARG A 290 -15.90 -12.95 15.37
C ARG A 290 -16.83 -13.60 16.38
N ILE A 291 -18.00 -13.02 16.62
CA ILE A 291 -19.00 -13.53 17.56
C ILE A 291 -20.36 -13.55 16.87
N ARG A 292 -20.92 -14.74 16.66
CA ARG A 292 -22.18 -14.94 15.93
C ARG A 292 -23.42 -14.64 16.76
N ASN A 293 -24.54 -14.43 16.05
CA ASN A 293 -25.92 -14.82 16.37
C ASN A 293 -26.13 -15.40 17.80
N ASN A 294 -25.60 -16.62 17.98
CA ASN A 294 -25.79 -17.51 19.13
C ASN A 294 -24.69 -17.45 20.21
N ASN A 295 -23.92 -16.35 20.31
CA ASN A 295 -22.77 -16.20 21.22
C ASN A 295 -21.61 -17.20 21.01
N ILE A 296 -21.59 -17.96 19.90
CA ILE A 296 -20.41 -18.73 19.50
C ILE A 296 -19.38 -17.76 18.92
N ALA A 297 -18.20 -17.74 19.54
CA ALA A 297 -17.04 -17.00 19.09
C ALA A 297 -16.08 -17.89 18.29
N PHE A 298 -15.51 -17.28 17.25
CA PHE A 298 -14.43 -17.85 16.44
C PHE A 298 -13.23 -16.90 16.47
N LEU A 299 -12.06 -17.44 16.78
CA LEU A 299 -10.78 -16.74 16.82
C LEU A 299 -9.84 -17.36 15.78
N HIS A 300 -9.40 -16.56 14.80
CA HIS A 300 -8.32 -16.92 13.88
C HIS A 300 -6.99 -16.35 14.38
N ILE A 301 -5.94 -17.17 14.32
CA ILE A 301 -4.57 -16.86 14.78
C ILE A 301 -3.58 -17.35 13.71
N ASP A 302 -2.54 -16.57 13.41
CA ASP A 302 -1.42 -17.04 12.59
C ASP A 302 -0.20 -17.41 13.46
N TRP A 303 0.49 -18.52 13.18
CA TRP A 303 1.82 -18.82 13.70
C TRP A 303 2.64 -19.62 12.69
N ASP A 304 3.96 -19.40 12.60
CA ASP A 304 4.90 -20.21 11.78
C ASP A 304 4.50 -20.54 10.32
N ARG A 305 3.59 -19.74 9.73
CA ARG A 305 2.93 -19.87 8.40
C ARG A 305 1.67 -20.73 8.35
N GLU A 306 1.23 -21.29 9.47
CA GLU A 306 -0.12 -21.83 9.68
C GLU A 306 -1.08 -20.68 10.02
N GLY A 307 -2.34 -20.80 9.57
CA GLY A 307 -3.48 -20.07 10.14
C GLY A 307 -4.39 -21.09 10.82
N VAL A 308 -4.90 -20.80 12.02
CA VAL A 308 -5.62 -21.76 12.87
C VAL A 308 -6.86 -21.13 13.48
N PHE A 309 -7.95 -21.90 13.53
CA PHE A 309 -9.21 -21.48 14.15
C PHE A 309 -9.42 -22.12 15.52
N TYR A 310 -9.93 -21.31 16.44
CA TYR A 310 -10.46 -21.74 17.73
C TYR A 310 -11.93 -21.33 17.86
N LYS A 311 -12.77 -22.24 18.32
CA LYS A 311 -14.21 -22.07 18.53
C LYS A 311 -14.56 -22.16 20.02
N PHE A 312 -15.45 -21.31 20.50
CA PHE A 312 -15.86 -21.30 21.92
C PHE A 312 -17.24 -20.65 22.10
N ASP A 313 -18.03 -21.18 23.03
CA ASP A 313 -19.31 -20.61 23.43
C ASP A 313 -19.10 -19.63 24.59
N LEU A 314 -19.49 -18.37 24.42
CA LEU A 314 -19.33 -17.34 25.44
C LEU A 314 -20.33 -17.50 26.59
N ALA A 315 -21.54 -18.01 26.33
CA ALA A 315 -22.54 -18.27 27.36
C ALA A 315 -22.15 -19.48 28.23
N GLU A 316 -21.55 -20.51 27.63
CA GLU A 316 -20.94 -21.64 28.36
C GLU A 316 -19.80 -21.16 29.27
N LEU A 317 -18.92 -20.28 28.77
CA LEU A 317 -17.82 -19.73 29.58
C LEU A 317 -18.32 -18.83 30.72
N MET A 318 -19.38 -18.06 30.50
CA MET A 318 -20.01 -17.26 31.56
C MET A 318 -20.68 -18.13 32.63
N SER A 319 -21.36 -19.22 32.25
CA SER A 319 -21.99 -20.13 33.22
C SER A 319 -20.99 -20.95 34.05
N LYS A 320 -19.74 -21.04 33.59
CA LYS A 320 -18.62 -21.70 34.28
C LYS A 320 -17.81 -20.78 35.20
N ARG A 321 -18.16 -19.50 35.33
CA ARG A 321 -17.52 -18.61 36.30
C ARG A 321 -17.96 -18.96 37.75
N PRO A 322 -17.06 -18.90 38.75
CA PRO A 322 -17.40 -19.26 40.13
C PRO A 322 -18.31 -18.23 40.82
N ASP A 323 -18.41 -17.00 40.30
CA ASP A 323 -19.28 -15.94 40.82
C ASP A 323 -20.79 -16.22 40.63
N GLY A 324 -21.15 -17.19 39.77
CA GLY A 324 -22.52 -17.71 39.64
C GLY A 324 -23.53 -16.70 39.09
N THR A 325 -23.07 -15.61 38.45
CA THR A 325 -23.89 -14.43 38.12
C THR A 325 -24.79 -14.61 36.89
N VAL A 326 -25.56 -15.71 36.83
CA VAL A 326 -26.67 -15.88 35.87
C VAL A 326 -27.87 -15.06 36.36
N LYS A 327 -27.84 -13.75 36.12
CA LYS A 327 -29.00 -12.86 36.33
C LYS A 327 -29.16 -11.92 35.14
N GLN A 328 -30.15 -12.16 34.27
CA GLN A 328 -31.58 -11.83 34.46
C GLN A 328 -31.82 -10.39 34.01
N LYS A 329 -32.57 -10.21 32.91
CA LYS A 329 -32.86 -8.90 32.30
C LYS A 329 -33.36 -7.91 33.36
N ARG A 330 -32.55 -6.90 33.68
CA ARG A 330 -33.03 -5.68 34.33
C ARG A 330 -33.76 -4.83 33.29
N SER A 331 -34.84 -4.17 33.68
CA SER A 331 -35.57 -3.24 32.81
C SER A 331 -34.81 -1.94 32.65
N ASP A 332 -34.72 -1.45 31.42
CA ASP A 332 -33.80 -0.37 31.02
C ASP A 332 -34.10 0.96 31.74
N SER A 333 -35.35 1.18 32.15
CA SER A 333 -35.80 2.37 32.90
C SER A 333 -35.09 2.58 34.24
N GLU A 334 -34.77 1.51 34.98
CA GLU A 334 -33.97 1.60 36.22
C GLU A 334 -32.48 1.83 35.90
N LEU A 335 -32.02 1.34 34.74
CA LEU A 335 -30.64 1.40 34.28
C LEU A 335 -30.23 2.83 33.92
N PHE A 336 -31.07 3.53 33.15
CA PHE A 336 -30.86 4.93 32.79
C PHE A 336 -30.84 5.85 34.02
N GLN A 337 -31.66 5.59 35.04
CA GLN A 337 -31.58 6.33 36.30
C GLN A 337 -30.24 6.11 37.01
N LYS A 338 -29.68 4.88 37.01
CA LYS A 338 -28.35 4.63 37.59
C LYS A 338 -27.24 5.41 36.88
N ILE A 339 -27.24 5.43 35.54
CA ILE A 339 -26.26 6.18 34.75
C ILE A 339 -26.39 7.69 35.00
N LYS A 340 -27.63 8.20 35.11
CA LYS A 340 -27.90 9.63 35.32
C LYS A 340 -27.59 10.09 36.76
N ASN A 341 -28.01 9.33 37.76
CA ASN A 341 -27.78 9.64 39.19
C ASN A 341 -26.31 9.47 39.60
N ASN A 342 -25.50 8.74 38.82
CA ASN A 342 -24.04 8.75 38.96
C ASN A 342 -23.39 10.09 38.54
N LYS A 343 -24.11 11.04 37.92
CA LYS A 343 -23.65 12.45 37.84
C LYS A 343 -23.82 13.21 39.17
N GLU A 344 -24.64 12.72 40.10
CA GLU A 344 -24.98 13.43 41.35
C GLU A 344 -24.22 12.90 42.58
N ASN A 345 -23.77 11.63 42.56
CA ASN A 345 -23.01 11.00 43.66
C ASN A 345 -21.49 10.93 43.44
N VAL A 346 -20.95 11.60 42.41
CA VAL A 346 -19.50 11.82 42.31
C VAL A 346 -19.14 13.05 43.16
N GLU A 347 -18.36 12.85 44.23
CA GLU A 347 -17.70 13.97 44.88
C GLU A 347 -16.85 14.71 43.85
N TYR A 348 -17.21 15.97 43.58
CA TYR A 348 -16.41 16.89 42.77
C TYR A 348 -15.10 17.20 43.49
N THR A 349 -14.13 16.29 43.39
CA THR A 349 -12.71 16.62 43.52
C THR A 349 -12.35 17.52 42.35
N SER A 350 -12.57 18.82 42.55
CA SER A 350 -12.21 19.91 41.63
C SER A 350 -10.70 20.10 41.60
N THR A 351 -9.96 19.05 41.24
CA THR A 351 -8.52 19.10 40.97
C THR A 351 -8.28 19.87 39.68
N THR A 352 -8.33 21.19 39.78
CA THR A 352 -7.53 22.08 38.94
C THR A 352 -6.07 21.72 39.17
N ALA A 353 -5.57 20.74 38.42
CA ALA A 353 -4.19 20.26 38.46
C ALA A 353 -3.28 21.34 37.86
N SER A 354 -3.02 22.39 38.63
CA SER A 354 -2.09 23.45 38.29
C SER A 354 -0.69 22.86 38.19
N PHE A 355 -0.19 22.72 36.95
CA PHE A 355 1.19 22.32 36.70
C PHE A 355 2.14 23.43 37.15
N SER A 356 2.53 23.38 38.43
CA SER A 356 3.59 24.20 39.00
C SER A 356 4.95 23.57 38.68
N PRO A 357 5.81 24.20 37.88
CA PRO A 357 7.23 23.84 37.80
C PRO A 357 7.98 24.36 39.06
N ASN A 358 9.24 23.92 39.19
CA ASN A 358 10.20 24.17 40.29
C ASN A 358 9.97 23.28 41.54
N GLU A 359 10.99 22.79 42.24
CA GLU A 359 12.47 22.75 42.03
C GLU A 359 13.04 21.52 42.81
N VAL A 360 14.33 21.20 42.97
CA VAL A 360 15.66 21.86 42.82
C VAL A 360 16.64 20.81 42.21
N TYR A 361 17.98 20.91 42.06
CA TYR A 361 19.04 21.83 42.51
C TYR A 361 20.22 21.84 41.51
N PHE A 362 21.34 22.47 41.86
CA PHE A 362 22.58 22.64 41.06
C PHE A 362 23.72 21.69 41.55
N LEU A 363 24.85 21.46 40.86
CA LEU A 363 25.95 22.43 40.66
C LEU A 363 26.95 22.09 39.51
N TYR A 364 27.35 23.16 38.80
CA TYR A 364 28.70 23.52 38.30
C TYR A 364 29.35 22.86 37.07
N ASN A 365 29.54 23.72 36.05
CA ASN A 365 30.80 24.09 35.35
C ASN A 365 31.56 23.06 34.46
N MET A 366 32.22 23.47 33.35
CA MET A 366 32.32 24.81 32.70
C MET A 366 32.68 24.71 31.20
N SER A 367 32.46 25.82 30.47
CA SER A 367 33.11 26.25 29.22
C SER A 367 33.26 25.29 28.02
N GLY A 368 32.72 25.71 26.87
CA GLY A 368 33.08 25.19 25.54
C GLY A 368 32.23 25.85 24.45
N LEU A 369 32.79 26.82 23.71
CA LEU A 369 32.07 27.52 22.65
C LEU A 369 31.78 26.57 21.47
N PHE A 370 30.55 26.60 20.94
CA PHE A 370 30.33 27.10 19.57
C PHE A 370 28.87 27.51 19.37
N GLY A 371 28.64 28.53 18.54
CA GLY A 371 27.34 29.17 18.35
C GLY A 371 26.33 28.38 17.51
N HIS A 372 25.10 28.89 17.46
CA HIS A 372 23.98 28.33 16.71
C HIS A 372 24.31 28.10 15.22
N ILE A 373 24.00 26.90 14.72
CA ILE A 373 23.00 26.64 13.65
C ILE A 373 22.79 25.12 13.59
N SER A 374 21.65 24.64 14.09
CA SER A 374 21.31 23.20 14.16
C SER A 374 20.04 22.88 13.38
N ARG A 375 20.18 22.61 12.08
CA ARG A 375 19.14 21.94 11.28
C ARG A 375 18.91 20.52 11.84
N SER A 376 17.81 20.30 12.56
CA SER A 376 17.46 19.01 13.16
C SER A 376 17.10 17.95 12.11
N LYS A 377 18.11 17.21 11.64
CA LYS A 377 17.97 16.11 10.67
C LYS A 377 18.72 14.85 11.16
N LYS A 378 18.06 13.68 11.01
CA LYS A 378 18.65 12.31 10.94
C LYS A 378 19.24 11.75 12.27
N LEU A 379 19.67 10.48 12.39
CA LEU A 379 19.57 9.23 11.56
C LEU A 379 18.97 8.12 12.48
N ILE A 380 18.09 7.22 12.05
CA ILE A 380 18.33 5.99 11.26
C ILE A 380 19.38 5.03 11.88
N LEU A 381 18.95 3.80 12.17
CA LEU A 381 19.72 2.70 12.78
C LEU A 381 20.76 2.04 11.85
N TRP A 382 21.55 2.83 11.11
CA TRP A 382 22.54 2.30 10.15
C TRP A 382 23.93 2.09 10.75
N SER A 383 24.34 2.91 11.73
CA SER A 383 25.75 3.02 12.14
C SER A 383 26.35 1.79 12.82
N PHE A 384 25.54 0.91 13.44
CA PHE A 384 26.03 -0.32 14.06
C PHE A 384 26.08 -1.50 13.08
N ASN A 385 24.98 -1.76 12.35
CA ASN A 385 24.92 -2.91 11.43
C ASN A 385 25.89 -2.79 10.24
N LEU A 386 26.25 -1.56 9.83
CA LEU A 386 27.27 -1.36 8.77
C LEU A 386 28.71 -1.68 9.21
N PHE A 387 28.97 -1.81 10.51
CA PHE A 387 30.27 -2.29 11.00
C PHE A 387 30.34 -3.83 10.96
N GLN A 388 29.20 -4.51 11.16
CA GLN A 388 29.11 -5.97 11.15
C GLN A 388 28.94 -6.57 9.74
N LEU A 389 28.40 -5.81 8.79
CA LEU A 389 28.16 -6.23 7.40
C LEU A 389 29.26 -5.81 6.40
N ARG A 390 30.48 -5.51 6.89
CA ARG A 390 31.63 -5.12 6.04
C ARG A 390 32.96 -5.83 6.31
N SER A 391 33.03 -6.69 7.32
CA SER A 391 34.19 -7.56 7.57
C SER A 391 33.84 -8.99 7.17
N THR A 392 34.37 -9.46 6.03
CA THR A 392 34.29 -10.86 5.60
C THR A 392 35.42 -11.72 6.19
N ASP A 393 35.86 -11.37 7.41
CA ASP A 393 36.93 -12.02 8.16
C ASP A 393 36.46 -12.15 9.62
N GLU A 394 36.36 -13.39 10.14
CA GLU A 394 35.77 -13.66 11.47
C GLU A 394 36.67 -13.26 12.65
N GLU A 395 37.92 -12.84 12.41
CA GLU A 395 38.95 -12.81 13.47
C GLU A 395 39.15 -11.43 14.14
N TYR A 396 38.68 -10.32 13.54
CA TYR A 396 39.09 -8.96 13.95
C TYR A 396 38.18 -8.21 14.93
N CYS A 397 37.15 -8.85 15.50
CA CYS A 397 36.32 -8.26 16.58
C CYS A 397 36.83 -8.54 18.01
N LYS A 398 38.12 -8.82 18.20
CA LYS A 398 38.78 -8.90 19.53
C LYS A 398 39.39 -7.59 20.02
N ILE A 399 38.96 -6.44 19.49
CA ILE A 399 39.38 -5.11 19.98
C ILE A 399 38.64 -4.77 21.28
N SER A 400 39.17 -5.29 22.40
CA SER A 400 39.36 -4.67 23.72
C SER A 400 38.38 -3.61 24.29
N LEU A 401 37.12 -3.57 23.86
CA LEU A 401 36.04 -2.96 24.63
C LEU A 401 35.80 -3.82 25.87
N GLY A 402 36.21 -3.32 27.03
CA GLY A 402 36.07 -4.01 28.31
C GLY A 402 34.60 -4.36 28.63
N GLN A 403 34.41 -5.29 29.57
CA GLN A 403 33.11 -5.87 29.97
C GLN A 403 32.21 -4.86 30.71
N SER A 404 31.87 -3.75 30.08
CA SER A 404 30.92 -2.78 30.62
C SER A 404 29.50 -3.28 30.41
N ASN A 405 28.91 -3.87 31.45
CA ASN A 405 27.49 -4.27 31.51
C ASN A 405 26.53 -3.06 31.48
N THR A 406 26.97 -1.87 31.03
CA THR A 406 26.16 -0.67 30.86
C THR A 406 26.47 0.02 29.54
N ILE A 407 25.43 0.50 28.86
CA ILE A 407 25.54 1.44 27.73
C ILE A 407 25.07 2.81 28.21
N ARG A 408 25.70 3.91 27.79
CA ARG A 408 25.13 5.25 28.01
C ARG A 408 24.26 5.63 26.82
N CYS A 409 23.00 6.01 27.08
CA CYS A 409 22.16 6.61 26.06
C CYS A 409 22.82 7.91 25.57
N PHE A 410 23.24 7.97 24.30
CA PHE A 410 24.05 9.08 23.81
C PHE A 410 23.36 10.45 23.87
N ALA A 411 22.01 10.47 23.89
CA ALA A 411 21.21 11.69 24.00
C ALA A 411 21.10 12.19 25.45
N CYS A 412 20.54 11.40 26.38
CA CYS A 412 20.30 11.82 27.77
C CYS A 412 21.42 11.43 28.76
N ARG A 413 22.51 10.84 28.27
CA ARG A 413 23.73 10.38 28.98
C ARG A 413 23.53 9.38 30.13
N LYS A 414 22.29 9.05 30.52
CA LYS A 414 21.98 7.99 31.50
C LYS A 414 22.62 6.66 31.06
N SER A 415 23.34 6.03 31.99
CA SER A 415 23.73 4.62 31.88
C SER A 415 22.49 3.73 32.02
N THR A 416 22.39 2.73 31.14
CA THR A 416 21.38 1.68 31.14
C THR A 416 22.12 0.35 31.23
N LEU A 417 21.74 -0.53 32.16
CA LEU A 417 22.31 -1.88 32.24
C LEU A 417 22.00 -2.63 30.94
N ILE A 418 22.99 -3.30 30.35
CA ILE A 418 22.79 -4.20 29.21
C ILE A 418 22.42 -5.57 29.80
N PRO A 419 21.20 -6.11 29.58
CA PRO A 419 20.86 -7.46 30.02
C PRO A 419 21.68 -8.50 29.25
N ALA A 420 21.86 -9.69 29.83
CA ALA A 420 22.52 -10.81 29.14
C ALA A 420 21.79 -11.24 27.84
N SER A 421 20.50 -10.92 27.71
CA SER A 421 19.69 -11.10 26.50
C SER A 421 19.86 -9.98 25.44
N GLY A 422 20.73 -9.00 25.68
CA GLY A 422 20.76 -7.75 24.93
C GLY A 422 19.64 -6.77 25.32
N LEU A 423 19.67 -5.59 24.72
CA LEU A 423 18.67 -4.54 24.93
C LEU A 423 17.35 -4.89 24.22
N PRO A 424 16.18 -4.51 24.78
CA PRO A 424 14.89 -4.82 24.19
C PRO A 424 14.72 -4.14 22.82
N VAL A 425 14.54 -4.95 21.77
CA VAL A 425 14.23 -4.48 20.42
C VAL A 425 12.78 -4.00 20.38
N ASN A 426 12.55 -2.79 19.86
CA ASN A 426 11.19 -2.29 19.62
C ASN A 426 10.60 -3.02 18.40
N PHE A 427 9.85 -4.10 18.65
CA PHE A 427 9.29 -4.94 17.58
C PHE A 427 8.27 -4.19 16.72
N SER A 428 7.39 -3.36 17.27
CA SER A 428 6.46 -2.56 16.46
C SER A 428 7.18 -1.59 15.52
N LEU A 429 8.29 -0.98 15.96
CA LEU A 429 9.15 -0.17 15.09
C LEU A 429 9.96 -1.06 14.12
N ARG A 430 10.37 -2.26 14.51
CA ARG A 430 11.03 -3.23 13.64
C ARG A 430 10.09 -3.70 12.54
N ASP A 431 8.84 -4.00 12.83
CA ASP A 431 7.83 -4.48 11.88
C ASP A 431 7.36 -3.33 10.98
N ALA A 432 7.24 -2.11 11.51
CA ALA A 432 7.08 -0.91 10.69
C ALA A 432 8.28 -0.68 9.77
N ILE A 433 9.52 -0.84 10.25
CA ILE A 433 10.74 -0.71 9.44
C ILE A 433 10.86 -1.85 8.44
N GLU A 434 10.60 -3.10 8.80
CA GLU A 434 10.64 -4.26 7.89
C GLU A 434 9.52 -4.17 6.86
N THR A 435 8.32 -3.70 7.23
CA THR A 435 7.24 -3.43 6.28
C THR A 435 7.57 -2.25 5.38
N LEU A 436 8.15 -1.17 5.90
CA LEU A 436 8.63 -0.04 5.08
C LEU A 436 9.86 -0.40 4.23
N VAL A 437 10.70 -1.36 4.64
CA VAL A 437 11.85 -1.88 3.89
C VAL A 437 11.40 -2.87 2.82
N ARG A 438 10.46 -3.78 3.12
CA ARG A 438 9.80 -4.65 2.13
C ARG A 438 9.01 -3.81 1.13
N ALA A 439 8.27 -2.80 1.57
CA ALA A 439 7.60 -1.82 0.70
C ALA A 439 8.59 -0.96 -0.08
N LYS A 440 9.79 -0.65 0.46
CA LYS A 440 10.88 -0.04 -0.29
C LYS A 440 11.44 -0.99 -1.34
N GLN A 441 11.73 -2.24 -1.02
CA GLN A 441 12.24 -3.26 -1.95
C GLN A 441 11.23 -3.49 -3.09
N LEU A 442 9.94 -3.62 -2.75
CA LEU A 442 8.84 -3.67 -3.71
C LEU A 442 8.68 -2.39 -4.57
N LYS A 443 9.17 -1.23 -4.08
CA LYS A 443 9.24 0.04 -4.84
C LYS A 443 10.58 0.28 -5.55
N LEU A 444 11.66 -0.44 -5.22
CA LEU A 444 13.05 -0.14 -5.64
C LEU A 444 13.64 -1.16 -6.62
N SER A 445 13.32 -2.46 -6.48
CA SER A 445 13.50 -3.41 -7.59
C SER A 445 12.21 -3.51 -8.38
N GLY A 446 11.08 -3.80 -7.71
CA GLY A 446 9.77 -4.01 -8.35
C GLY A 446 9.74 -5.23 -9.29
N LEU A 447 10.82 -6.01 -9.33
CA LEU A 447 11.07 -7.10 -10.26
C LEU A 447 10.71 -8.44 -9.62
N ARG A 448 9.90 -9.21 -10.34
CA ARG A 448 9.49 -10.56 -9.98
C ARG A 448 9.85 -11.49 -11.12
N CYS A 449 10.22 -12.73 -10.82
CA CYS A 449 10.33 -13.76 -11.84
C CYS A 449 8.96 -13.93 -12.52
N VAL A 450 8.90 -13.82 -13.84
CA VAL A 450 7.67 -13.91 -14.62
C VAL A 450 6.99 -15.26 -14.45
N ARG A 451 7.76 -16.35 -14.25
CA ARG A 451 7.23 -17.69 -14.03
C ARG A 451 6.78 -17.96 -12.59
N CYS A 452 7.67 -17.86 -11.59
CA CYS A 452 7.34 -18.22 -10.21
C CYS A 452 6.78 -17.06 -9.36
N ARG A 453 6.69 -15.84 -9.91
CA ARG A 453 6.17 -14.61 -9.28
C ARG A 453 6.88 -14.14 -8.01
N GLN A 454 7.89 -14.85 -7.53
CA GLN A 454 8.75 -14.44 -6.41
C GLN A 454 9.53 -13.17 -6.77
N SER A 455 9.67 -12.27 -5.79
CA SER A 455 10.52 -11.08 -5.87
C SER A 455 11.98 -11.45 -5.64
N HIS A 456 12.89 -10.87 -6.40
CA HIS A 456 14.34 -11.06 -6.24
C HIS A 456 15.08 -9.71 -6.37
N GLU A 457 16.37 -9.69 -6.03
CA GLU A 457 17.27 -8.57 -6.33
C GLU A 457 17.66 -8.58 -7.82
N ASP A 458 17.97 -7.41 -8.40
CA ASP A 458 18.38 -7.24 -9.81
C ASP A 458 19.54 -8.17 -10.24
N LYS A 459 20.43 -8.55 -9.31
CA LYS A 459 21.58 -9.46 -9.54
C LYS A 459 21.20 -10.95 -9.56
N ASN A 460 20.01 -11.29 -9.07
CA ASN A 460 19.47 -12.65 -8.96
C ASN A 460 18.38 -12.89 -10.02
N LEU A 461 18.43 -12.13 -11.11
CA LEU A 461 17.45 -12.10 -12.19
C LEU A 461 18.16 -11.97 -13.54
N TRP A 462 17.65 -12.68 -14.55
CA TRP A 462 18.13 -12.62 -15.92
C TRP A 462 16.94 -12.43 -16.86
N ILE A 463 17.19 -11.77 -17.99
CA ILE A 463 16.24 -11.65 -19.09
C ILE A 463 16.54 -12.78 -20.08
N CYS A 464 15.50 -13.51 -20.50
CA CYS A 464 15.62 -14.41 -21.64
C CYS A 464 15.56 -13.60 -22.93
N LEU A 465 16.73 -13.23 -23.47
CA LEU A 465 16.83 -12.39 -24.66
C LEU A 465 16.13 -13.01 -25.86
N GLN A 466 16.30 -14.33 -26.07
CA GLN A 466 15.67 -15.04 -27.19
C GLN A 466 14.15 -14.87 -27.18
N CYS A 467 13.46 -15.27 -26.10
CA CYS A 467 12.01 -15.07 -25.99
C CYS A 467 11.56 -13.60 -26.03
N ALA A 468 12.42 -12.64 -25.66
CA ALA A 468 12.12 -11.22 -25.82
C ALA A 468 12.16 -10.75 -27.29
N THR A 469 12.96 -11.41 -28.14
CA THR A 469 13.16 -11.12 -29.57
C THR A 469 12.42 -12.06 -30.53
N ASP A 470 11.90 -13.20 -30.08
CA ASP A 470 11.25 -14.22 -30.94
C ASP A 470 9.90 -13.76 -31.54
N GLU A 471 9.31 -12.66 -31.06
CA GLU A 471 8.10 -12.04 -31.62
C GLU A 471 8.48 -10.79 -32.42
N ASN A 472 8.00 -10.67 -33.67
CA ASN A 472 8.27 -9.56 -34.60
C ASN A 472 7.55 -8.24 -34.21
N PHE A 473 7.76 -7.76 -32.99
CA PHE A 473 7.25 -6.46 -32.51
C PHE A 473 8.33 -5.37 -32.58
N THR A 474 8.23 -4.54 -33.61
CA THR A 474 8.98 -3.28 -33.73
C THR A 474 8.45 -2.23 -32.74
N PRO A 475 9.29 -1.35 -32.17
CA PRO A 475 8.82 -0.22 -31.39
C PRO A 475 7.96 0.73 -32.24
N GLU A 476 6.93 1.34 -31.64
CA GLU A 476 6.17 2.41 -32.29
C GLU A 476 6.78 3.79 -31.98
N LEU A 477 6.49 4.79 -32.83
CA LEU A 477 7.08 6.13 -32.75
C LEU A 477 6.85 6.82 -31.39
N GLY A 478 5.67 6.63 -30.80
CA GLY A 478 5.30 7.21 -29.49
C GLY A 478 5.91 6.51 -28.27
N ASP A 479 6.59 5.37 -28.47
CA ASP A 479 6.93 4.43 -27.40
C ASP A 479 8.37 4.63 -26.86
N GLY A 480 9.27 5.08 -27.73
CA GLY A 480 10.65 5.47 -27.40
C GLY A 480 11.47 4.39 -26.69
N MET A 481 12.47 4.80 -25.90
CA MET A 481 13.38 3.88 -25.21
C MET A 481 12.66 3.02 -24.15
N ASP A 482 11.63 3.55 -23.48
CA ASP A 482 10.96 2.82 -22.40
C ASP A 482 10.23 1.57 -22.90
N TYR A 483 9.98 1.44 -24.21
CA TYR A 483 9.62 0.18 -24.87
C TYR A 483 10.51 -0.99 -24.42
N PHE A 484 11.83 -0.88 -24.58
CA PHE A 484 12.78 -1.96 -24.24
C PHE A 484 12.76 -2.27 -22.74
N ALA A 485 12.61 -1.26 -21.88
CA ALA A 485 12.53 -1.43 -20.44
C ALA A 485 11.19 -2.05 -19.97
N ARG A 486 10.10 -1.94 -20.75
CA ARG A 486 8.84 -2.67 -20.52
C ARG A 486 8.93 -4.09 -21.06
N ARG A 487 9.42 -4.27 -22.30
CA ARG A 487 9.62 -5.55 -22.98
C ARG A 487 10.51 -6.48 -22.16
N ALA A 488 11.69 -6.02 -21.72
CA ALA A 488 12.60 -6.79 -20.87
C ALA A 488 11.91 -7.38 -19.63
N LYS A 489 11.09 -6.59 -18.93
CA LYS A 489 10.36 -7.02 -17.71
C LYS A 489 9.33 -8.12 -17.96
N GLN A 490 8.85 -8.30 -19.19
CA GLN A 490 7.96 -9.41 -19.57
C GLN A 490 8.71 -10.75 -19.68
N PHE A 491 10.05 -10.73 -19.76
CA PHE A 491 10.91 -11.92 -19.93
C PHE A 491 11.99 -12.04 -18.85
N VAL A 492 11.74 -11.47 -17.66
CA VAL A 492 12.60 -11.59 -16.47
C VAL A 492 12.33 -12.90 -15.72
N PHE A 493 13.37 -13.68 -15.46
CA PHE A 493 13.29 -14.95 -14.74
C PHE A 493 14.38 -15.05 -13.65
N CYS A 494 14.12 -15.87 -12.63
CA CYS A 494 15.14 -16.26 -11.65
C CYS A 494 15.87 -17.55 -12.07
N ALA A 495 17.05 -17.80 -11.49
CA ALA A 495 17.94 -18.91 -11.84
C ALA A 495 17.22 -20.26 -11.96
N GLN A 496 16.36 -20.59 -10.98
CA GLN A 496 15.64 -21.86 -10.95
C GLN A 496 14.62 -22.01 -12.08
N CYS A 497 14.03 -20.91 -12.58
CA CYS A 497 13.11 -20.96 -13.72
C CYS A 497 13.88 -21.03 -15.04
N ILE A 498 15.02 -20.35 -15.13
CA ILE A 498 15.92 -20.39 -16.29
C ILE A 498 16.48 -21.79 -16.49
N LEU A 499 17.07 -22.39 -15.45
CA LEU A 499 17.64 -23.74 -15.53
C LEU A 499 16.61 -24.82 -15.90
N LYS A 500 15.32 -24.58 -15.61
CA LYS A 500 14.21 -25.49 -15.94
C LYS A 500 13.61 -25.27 -17.34
N LEU A 501 13.54 -24.03 -17.84
CA LEU A 501 12.72 -23.68 -19.02
C LEU A 501 13.47 -22.92 -20.13
N HIS A 502 14.61 -22.30 -19.82
CA HIS A 502 15.37 -21.43 -20.73
C HIS A 502 16.87 -21.75 -20.75
N SER A 503 17.26 -22.95 -20.32
CA SER A 503 18.66 -23.37 -20.14
C SER A 503 19.49 -23.48 -21.42
N LYS A 504 18.83 -23.44 -22.60
CA LYS A 504 19.46 -23.39 -23.92
C LYS A 504 19.31 -22.04 -24.63
N HIS A 505 18.63 -21.06 -24.02
CA HIS A 505 18.30 -19.79 -24.67
C HIS A 505 19.42 -18.76 -24.50
N ARG A 506 19.42 -17.70 -25.31
CA ARG A 506 20.27 -16.52 -25.09
C ARG A 506 19.77 -15.75 -23.85
N LEU A 507 20.65 -15.50 -22.89
CA LEU A 507 20.35 -14.86 -21.60
C LEU A 507 21.21 -13.60 -21.36
N THR A 508 20.74 -12.69 -20.51
CA THR A 508 21.60 -11.65 -19.90
C THR A 508 21.12 -11.31 -18.49
N GLU A 509 22.02 -10.95 -17.58
CA GLU A 509 21.64 -10.50 -16.23
C GLU A 509 20.87 -9.18 -16.27
N TYR A 510 19.87 -9.03 -15.41
CA TYR A 510 19.04 -7.84 -15.41
C TYR A 510 19.83 -6.58 -15.02
N CYS A 511 20.79 -6.68 -14.10
CA CYS A 511 21.73 -5.59 -13.80
C CYS A 511 22.59 -5.19 -15.01
N THR A 512 23.07 -6.15 -15.79
CA THR A 512 23.87 -5.91 -17.01
C THR A 512 23.02 -5.25 -18.11
N PHE A 513 21.79 -5.73 -18.33
CA PHE A 513 20.82 -5.06 -19.20
C PHE A 513 20.51 -3.63 -18.72
N ARG A 514 20.32 -3.42 -17.43
CA ARG A 514 20.02 -2.10 -16.85
C ARG A 514 21.13 -1.10 -17.11
N ASN A 515 22.40 -1.51 -17.00
CA ASN A 515 23.54 -0.66 -17.33
C ASN A 515 23.57 -0.30 -18.83
N LYS A 516 23.35 -1.29 -19.72
CA LYS A 516 23.21 -1.03 -21.17
C LYS A 516 22.06 -0.07 -21.48
N TYR A 517 20.93 -0.20 -20.80
CA TYR A 517 19.76 0.66 -20.99
C TYR A 517 20.06 2.13 -20.67
N GLU A 518 20.71 2.41 -19.54
CA GLU A 518 21.10 3.77 -19.17
C GLU A 518 22.15 4.39 -20.11
N ILE A 519 22.98 3.57 -20.75
CA ILE A 519 23.93 3.99 -21.81
C ILE A 519 23.16 4.32 -23.09
N ALA A 520 22.40 3.36 -23.62
CA ALA A 520 21.63 3.53 -24.86
C ALA A 520 20.64 4.70 -24.79
N LYS A 521 20.03 4.92 -23.62
CA LYS A 521 19.17 6.09 -23.38
C LYS A 521 19.93 7.41 -23.51
N LYS A 522 21.12 7.53 -22.90
CA LYS A 522 21.97 8.74 -23.02
C LYS A 522 22.48 8.95 -24.45
N THR A 523 22.84 7.89 -25.16
CA THR A 523 23.21 7.96 -26.58
C THR A 523 22.04 8.47 -27.42
N ASN A 524 20.84 7.93 -27.24
CA ASN A 524 19.63 8.40 -27.93
C ASN A 524 19.31 9.87 -27.58
N GLU A 525 19.31 10.24 -26.29
CA GLU A 525 19.08 11.63 -25.85
C GLU A 525 20.10 12.63 -26.43
N LYS A 526 21.39 12.25 -26.51
CA LYS A 526 22.43 13.04 -27.17
C LYS A 526 22.15 13.19 -28.67
N VAL A 527 21.83 12.10 -29.35
CA VAL A 527 21.72 12.05 -30.82
C VAL A 527 20.42 12.64 -31.35
N LYS A 528 19.32 12.58 -30.59
CA LYS A 528 18.10 13.35 -30.90
C LYS A 528 18.40 14.84 -31.08
N LYS A 529 19.30 15.37 -30.26
CA LYS A 529 19.75 16.76 -30.36
C LYS A 529 20.53 17.03 -31.66
N THR A 530 21.40 16.11 -32.07
CA THR A 530 22.11 16.19 -33.36
C THR A 530 21.16 16.05 -34.55
N VAL A 531 20.11 15.22 -34.45
CA VAL A 531 19.03 15.19 -35.45
C VAL A 531 18.30 16.54 -35.50
N GLU A 532 17.96 17.12 -34.37
CA GLU A 532 17.29 18.43 -34.29
C GLU A 532 18.17 19.54 -34.88
N GLU A 533 19.48 19.53 -34.64
CA GLU A 533 20.46 20.44 -35.26
C GLU A 533 20.50 20.29 -36.80
N ILE A 534 20.62 19.05 -37.32
CA ILE A 534 20.61 18.78 -38.77
C ILE A 534 19.27 19.16 -39.41
N THR A 535 18.16 18.89 -38.72
CA THR A 535 16.80 19.20 -39.16
C THR A 535 16.58 20.72 -39.19
N GLN A 536 17.12 21.45 -38.22
CA GLN A 536 17.06 22.92 -38.19
C GLN A 536 17.86 23.56 -39.32
N MET A 537 19.00 22.98 -39.71
CA MET A 537 19.75 23.43 -40.90
C MET A 537 18.92 23.26 -42.18
N LEU A 538 18.26 22.11 -42.35
CA LEU A 538 17.36 21.88 -43.49
C LEU A 538 16.17 22.85 -43.48
N SER A 539 15.54 23.06 -42.32
CA SER A 539 14.48 24.06 -42.10
C SER A 539 14.89 25.46 -42.59
N THR A 540 16.08 25.96 -42.23
CA THR A 540 16.58 27.28 -42.70
C THR A 540 16.81 27.39 -44.22
N SER A 541 16.71 26.28 -44.96
CA SER A 541 16.84 26.21 -46.42
C SER A 541 15.49 25.97 -47.13
N ILE A 542 14.37 25.94 -46.39
CA ILE A 542 13.03 25.63 -46.90
C ILE A 542 12.07 26.78 -46.52
N THR A 543 11.09 27.06 -47.38
CA THR A 543 10.02 28.04 -47.09
C THR A 543 9.06 27.50 -46.02
N GLU A 544 8.69 28.33 -45.05
CA GLU A 544 7.80 28.02 -43.91
C GLU A 544 6.51 27.25 -44.31
N SER A 545 5.95 27.50 -45.50
CA SER A 545 4.75 26.83 -46.03
C SER A 545 4.96 25.39 -46.48
N VAL A 546 6.20 24.97 -46.72
CA VAL A 546 6.58 23.61 -47.19
C VAL A 546 7.27 22.83 -46.07
N GLU A 547 7.86 23.54 -45.10
CA GLU A 547 8.63 22.97 -43.99
C GLU A 547 7.90 21.81 -43.27
N PRO A 548 6.64 21.92 -42.80
CA PRO A 548 6.02 20.84 -42.01
C PRO A 548 5.88 19.53 -42.79
N LEU A 549 5.62 19.62 -44.10
CA LEU A 549 5.38 18.49 -44.98
C LEU A 549 6.64 17.67 -45.27
N ILE A 550 7.83 18.27 -45.13
CA ILE A 550 9.13 17.61 -45.34
C ILE A 550 9.77 17.27 -44.00
N ILE A 551 9.81 18.22 -43.07
CA ILE A 551 10.55 18.12 -41.81
C ILE A 551 9.92 17.09 -40.86
N GLU A 552 8.59 17.11 -40.67
CA GLU A 552 7.97 16.24 -39.67
C GLU A 552 8.03 14.75 -40.05
N PRO A 553 7.70 14.32 -41.30
CA PRO A 553 7.88 12.93 -41.72
C PRO A 553 9.34 12.47 -41.64
N LEU A 554 10.30 13.32 -42.03
CA LEU A 554 11.73 13.02 -42.00
C LEU A 554 12.23 12.82 -40.55
N ARG A 555 11.85 13.73 -39.64
CA ARG A 555 12.14 13.65 -38.20
C ARG A 555 11.53 12.40 -37.57
N ASN A 556 10.30 12.07 -37.93
CA ASN A 556 9.62 10.89 -37.39
C ASN A 556 10.26 9.58 -37.87
N ALA A 557 10.66 9.49 -39.15
CA ALA A 557 11.38 8.32 -39.66
C ALA A 557 12.73 8.12 -38.94
N ILE A 558 13.56 9.16 -38.80
CA ILE A 558 14.87 9.01 -38.16
C ILE A 558 14.78 8.73 -36.66
N LEU A 559 13.77 9.26 -35.95
CA LEU A 559 13.54 8.94 -34.53
C LEU A 559 13.20 7.47 -34.31
N LEU A 560 12.51 6.84 -35.26
CA LEU A 560 12.20 5.40 -35.24
C LEU A 560 13.44 4.56 -35.56
N GLU A 561 14.21 4.93 -36.59
CA GLU A 561 15.49 4.27 -36.94
C GLU A 561 16.49 4.33 -35.77
N LEU A 562 16.67 5.49 -35.13
CA LEU A 562 17.53 5.67 -33.96
C LEU A 562 17.07 4.86 -32.75
N THR A 563 15.76 4.80 -32.49
CA THR A 563 15.21 3.98 -31.40
C THR A 563 15.48 2.49 -31.66
N THR A 564 15.49 2.06 -32.93
CA THR A 564 15.81 0.69 -33.34
C THR A 564 17.33 0.40 -33.29
N ALA A 565 18.18 1.36 -33.63
CA ALA A 565 19.64 1.24 -33.47
C ALA A 565 20.03 1.04 -31.98
N CYS A 566 19.30 1.67 -31.06
CA CYS A 566 19.46 1.54 -29.61
C CYS A 566 18.82 0.29 -28.97
N ASP A 567 18.48 -0.77 -29.73
CA ASP A 567 17.89 -1.99 -29.18
C ASP A 567 18.85 -2.78 -28.27
N VAL A 568 18.72 -2.56 -26.95
CA VAL A 568 19.48 -3.22 -25.89
C VAL A 568 19.14 -4.70 -25.64
N LEU A 569 18.13 -5.27 -26.31
CA LEU A 569 17.80 -6.70 -26.31
C LEU A 569 18.50 -7.44 -27.46
N PHE A 570 18.67 -6.76 -28.60
CA PHE A 570 19.38 -7.32 -29.75
C PHE A 570 20.90 -7.14 -29.64
N ARG A 571 21.37 -5.93 -29.31
CA ARG A 571 22.78 -5.49 -29.39
C ARG A 571 23.70 -6.06 -28.29
N HIS A 572 24.93 -6.34 -28.68
CA HIS A 572 25.91 -7.06 -27.87
C HIS A 572 26.61 -6.19 -26.82
N ASP A 573 26.96 -4.94 -27.14
CA ASP A 573 27.60 -3.99 -26.21
C ASP A 573 27.37 -2.51 -26.61
N GLU A 574 28.03 -1.58 -25.92
CA GLU A 574 27.97 -0.15 -26.18
C GLU A 574 28.58 0.27 -27.53
N ASN A 575 29.63 -0.42 -28.00
CA ASN A 575 30.27 -0.12 -29.28
C ASN A 575 29.41 -0.57 -30.47
N ASP A 576 28.68 -1.68 -30.31
CA ASP A 576 27.67 -2.16 -31.25
C ASP A 576 26.53 -1.12 -31.39
N ILE A 577 25.98 -0.64 -30.28
CA ILE A 577 24.95 0.41 -30.26
C ILE A 577 25.47 1.71 -30.89
N ASN A 578 26.63 2.21 -30.46
CA ASN A 578 27.18 3.47 -30.95
C ASN A 578 27.51 3.41 -32.47
N ARG A 579 27.97 2.27 -32.99
CA ARG A 579 28.25 2.08 -34.42
C ARG A 579 26.99 2.17 -35.28
N GLU A 580 25.93 1.47 -34.87
CA GLU A 580 24.66 1.45 -35.61
C GLU A 580 23.97 2.82 -35.55
N VAL A 581 24.08 3.52 -34.41
CA VAL A 581 23.61 4.90 -34.26
C VAL A 581 24.35 5.87 -35.20
N GLU A 582 25.69 5.83 -35.26
CA GLU A 582 26.45 6.68 -36.19
C GLU A 582 26.17 6.35 -37.67
N ALA A 583 25.97 5.07 -38.01
CA ALA A 583 25.55 4.66 -39.36
C ALA A 583 24.18 5.25 -39.75
N VAL A 584 23.22 5.27 -38.81
CA VAL A 584 21.90 5.89 -38.98
C VAL A 584 22.00 7.42 -39.10
N ILE A 585 22.87 8.09 -38.32
CA ILE A 585 23.14 9.53 -38.44
C ILE A 585 23.73 9.87 -39.81
N GLU A 586 24.72 9.11 -40.31
CA GLU A 586 25.37 9.42 -41.58
C GLU A 586 24.44 9.17 -42.77
N ALA A 587 23.63 8.10 -42.71
CA ALA A 587 22.53 7.88 -43.66
C ALA A 587 21.46 8.99 -43.62
N PHE A 588 21.23 9.62 -42.46
CA PHE A 588 20.35 10.78 -42.31
C PHE A 588 20.96 12.06 -42.89
N ARG A 589 22.26 12.32 -42.67
CA ARG A 589 23.00 13.43 -43.29
C ARG A 589 22.96 13.33 -44.82
N HIS A 590 23.28 12.17 -45.38
CA HIS A 590 23.21 11.96 -46.84
C HIS A 590 21.79 12.16 -47.39
N ARG A 591 20.74 11.66 -46.72
CA ARG A 591 19.34 11.92 -47.12
C ARG A 591 19.02 13.42 -47.09
N THR A 592 19.43 14.13 -46.03
CA THR A 592 19.22 15.56 -45.85
C THR A 592 19.91 16.39 -46.93
N ILE A 593 21.17 16.07 -47.27
CA ILE A 593 21.92 16.73 -48.34
C ILE A 593 21.24 16.51 -49.71
N ASN A 594 20.87 15.26 -50.03
CA ASN A 594 20.19 14.96 -51.30
C ASN A 594 18.86 15.73 -51.44
N ILE A 595 18.09 15.86 -50.35
CA ILE A 595 16.85 16.64 -50.33
C ILE A 595 17.12 18.14 -50.56
N ALA A 596 18.14 18.72 -49.92
CA ALA A 596 18.53 20.11 -50.13
C ALA A 596 18.98 20.37 -51.58
N ASP A 597 19.83 19.50 -52.13
CA ASP A 597 20.28 19.56 -53.53
C ASP A 597 19.11 19.49 -54.52
N ASP A 598 18.15 18.57 -54.31
CA ASP A 598 16.99 18.41 -55.19
C ASP A 598 16.00 19.58 -55.07
N LEU A 599 15.84 20.17 -53.89
CA LEU A 599 15.08 21.40 -53.70
C LEU A 599 15.75 22.59 -54.42
N GLU A 600 17.06 22.74 -54.32
CA GLU A 600 17.81 23.80 -55.01
C GLU A 600 17.69 23.68 -56.55
N LYS A 601 17.75 22.44 -57.09
CA LYS A 601 17.47 22.15 -58.50
C LYS A 601 16.03 22.55 -58.88
N CYS A 602 15.04 22.23 -58.06
CA CYS A 602 13.64 22.60 -58.29
C CYS A 602 13.44 24.12 -58.30
N ILE A 603 14.05 24.84 -57.34
CA ILE A 603 13.99 26.31 -57.26
C ILE A 603 14.62 26.95 -58.51
N LYS A 604 15.77 26.45 -58.96
CA LYS A 604 16.42 26.91 -60.21
C LYS A 604 15.52 26.70 -61.44
N VAL A 605 14.85 25.55 -61.55
CA VAL A 605 13.88 25.27 -62.63
C VAL A 605 12.66 26.21 -62.56
N LEU A 606 12.11 26.44 -61.36
CA LEU A 606 10.98 27.35 -61.16
C LEU A 606 11.33 28.82 -61.48
N ALA A 607 12.54 29.27 -61.14
CA ALA A 607 13.03 30.59 -61.50
C ALA A 607 13.12 30.76 -63.03
N ILE A 608 13.66 29.76 -63.75
CA ILE A 608 13.71 29.75 -65.22
C ILE A 608 12.28 29.76 -65.80
N LEU A 609 11.35 28.97 -65.25
CA LEU A 609 9.95 28.96 -65.70
C LEU A 609 9.22 30.29 -65.46
N ASN A 610 9.51 31.01 -64.38
CA ASN A 610 8.97 32.35 -64.16
C ASN A 610 9.54 33.39 -65.13
N VAL A 611 10.85 33.39 -65.40
CA VAL A 611 11.45 34.26 -66.43
C VAL A 611 10.86 33.96 -67.81
N LEU A 612 10.65 32.69 -68.15
CA LEU A 612 9.94 32.30 -69.38
C LEU A 612 8.48 32.76 -69.38
N ARG A 613 7.76 32.68 -68.26
CA ARG A 613 6.38 33.18 -68.13
C ARG A 613 6.30 34.69 -68.39
N GLU A 614 7.23 35.47 -67.85
CA GLU A 614 7.30 36.92 -68.07
C GLU A 614 7.67 37.28 -69.52
N GLN A 615 8.56 36.51 -70.16
CA GLN A 615 8.91 36.69 -71.57
C GLN A 615 7.78 36.25 -72.53
N PHE A 616 7.00 35.24 -72.16
CA PHE A 616 5.89 34.69 -72.95
C PHE A 616 4.50 35.11 -72.41
N ASN A 617 4.37 36.36 -71.99
CA ASN A 617 3.14 37.02 -71.50
C ASN A 617 1.94 37.03 -72.48
N SER A 618 2.00 36.31 -73.60
CA SER A 618 0.96 36.20 -74.65
C SER A 618 0.53 34.77 -74.98
N LEU A 619 1.06 33.74 -74.31
CA LEU A 619 0.67 32.34 -74.51
C LEU A 619 -0.12 31.75 -73.33
N PRO A 620 -1.22 30.99 -73.58
CA PRO A 620 -2.04 30.44 -72.52
C PRO A 620 -1.31 29.34 -71.74
N ILE A 621 -1.26 29.52 -70.42
CA ILE A 621 -0.50 28.75 -69.41
C ILE A 621 -0.71 27.22 -69.53
N TYR A 622 -1.91 26.79 -69.93
CA TYR A 622 -2.27 25.38 -70.16
C TYR A 622 -1.29 24.61 -71.06
N SER A 623 -0.77 25.25 -72.11
CA SER A 623 0.11 24.59 -73.09
C SER A 623 1.52 24.27 -72.54
N LEU A 624 1.98 25.01 -71.53
CA LEU A 624 3.27 24.78 -70.87
C LEU A 624 3.15 23.63 -69.86
N PHE A 625 2.08 23.64 -69.06
CA PHE A 625 1.80 22.62 -68.05
C PHE A 625 1.77 21.19 -68.62
N CYS A 626 1.12 20.98 -69.76
CA CYS A 626 1.05 19.66 -70.41
C CYS A 626 2.42 19.08 -70.82
N LYS A 627 3.43 19.92 -71.12
CA LYS A 627 4.79 19.43 -71.44
C LYS A 627 5.61 19.13 -70.19
N CYS A 628 5.57 20.00 -69.17
CA CYS A 628 6.27 19.75 -67.90
C CYS A 628 5.76 18.46 -67.21
N LYS A 629 4.45 18.19 -67.28
CA LYS A 629 3.82 17.01 -66.66
C LYS A 629 4.34 15.67 -67.24
N LEU A 630 4.91 15.66 -68.45
CA LEU A 630 5.51 14.45 -69.04
C LEU A 630 6.96 14.21 -68.60
N TRP A 631 7.69 15.25 -68.19
CA TRP A 631 9.08 15.14 -67.73
C TRP A 631 9.16 14.70 -66.26
N PHE A 632 8.37 15.36 -65.40
CA PHE A 632 8.37 15.13 -63.95
C PHE A 632 7.86 13.75 -63.51
N VAL A 633 7.04 13.06 -64.31
CA VAL A 633 6.52 11.71 -64.00
C VAL A 633 7.62 10.64 -63.86
N THR A 634 8.85 10.93 -64.28
CA THR A 634 9.97 9.98 -64.24
C THR A 634 10.78 9.98 -62.94
N HIS A 635 10.64 10.98 -62.05
CA HIS A 635 11.56 11.16 -60.92
C HIS A 635 10.88 11.55 -59.60
N SER A 636 11.08 10.71 -58.57
CA SER A 636 10.83 10.92 -57.13
C SER A 636 9.39 11.21 -56.66
N ALA A 637 8.98 10.54 -55.57
CA ALA A 637 7.73 10.84 -54.88
C ALA A 637 7.66 12.26 -54.30
N ILE A 638 8.82 12.87 -54.02
CA ILE A 638 8.94 14.25 -53.53
C ILE A 638 8.37 15.24 -54.56
N VAL A 639 8.54 14.97 -55.86
CA VAL A 639 8.00 15.81 -56.94
C VAL A 639 6.47 15.81 -56.95
N ASN A 640 5.82 14.66 -56.70
CA ASN A 640 4.36 14.62 -56.61
C ASN A 640 3.83 15.45 -55.42
N MET A 641 4.55 15.46 -54.29
CA MET A 641 4.19 16.29 -53.13
C MET A 641 4.43 17.78 -53.39
N LEU A 642 5.54 18.14 -54.03
CA LEU A 642 5.77 19.53 -54.48
C LEU A 642 4.74 19.97 -55.52
N CYS A 643 4.31 19.09 -56.42
CA CYS A 643 3.23 19.40 -57.36
C CYS A 643 1.89 19.65 -56.67
N SER A 644 1.52 18.95 -55.59
CA SER A 644 0.30 19.29 -54.85
C SER A 644 0.42 20.64 -54.13
N VAL A 645 1.57 20.92 -53.51
CA VAL A 645 1.84 22.21 -52.85
C VAL A 645 1.80 23.38 -53.86
N ILE A 646 2.38 23.20 -55.05
CA ILE A 646 2.35 24.20 -56.13
C ILE A 646 0.92 24.40 -56.67
N VAL A 647 0.08 23.36 -56.72
CA VAL A 647 -1.34 23.50 -57.06
C VAL A 647 -2.05 24.34 -55.99
N THR A 648 -1.91 24.00 -54.70
CA THR A 648 -2.55 24.76 -53.61
C THR A 648 -2.07 26.22 -53.55
N LEU A 649 -0.79 26.49 -53.84
CA LEU A 649 -0.23 27.84 -53.95
C LEU A 649 -0.56 28.55 -55.29
N SER A 650 -1.33 27.92 -56.17
CA SER A 650 -1.87 28.54 -57.40
C SER A 650 -3.38 28.77 -57.37
N GLU A 651 -4.04 28.34 -56.28
CA GLU A 651 -5.46 28.58 -55.97
C GLU A 651 -5.65 29.69 -54.90
N ILE A 652 -4.55 30.37 -54.52
CA ILE A 652 -4.46 31.52 -53.62
C ILE A 652 -3.90 32.72 -54.40
#